data_AF-A0A0A6X741-F1
#
_entry.id   AF-A0A0A6X741-F1
#
_cell.length_a   1.000
_cell.length_b   1.000
_cell.length_c   1.000
_cell.angle_alpha   90.00
_cell.angle_beta   90.00
_cell.angle_gamma   90.00
#
_symmetry.space_group_name_H-M   'P 1'
#
loop_
_entity.id
_entity.type
_entity.pdbx_description
1 polymer ?
#
loop_
_entity_poly.entity_id
_entity_poly.type
_entity_poly.pdbx_seq_one_letter_code
_entity_poly.pdbx_strand_id
1 'polypeptide(L)'
;MSSVIHVAPGWAGHHQTILSAASAAPPGATIVLAPGDYHEGIRIFTALRIVPARGSGTVRWSSGQGPVLQVSGGTVAVSGLQLTVTDRNSGGIMVEGGDLTLEDCEVQAAGTAVYVSAGRVTVRRCGIRSSEANGVQVVDAAGLVDQCVIGPVGSGVVADGSAVDVTGCTVRDSRGNGLYWRNGATGTCSDLDVTGSRLPAIAVESGARPTIRRARLHDLPGQAIMVSAAAGVFEDCSVERSASDTAIHLRERATSHFDDLRLTGVATGISVLSGAAPTMRRVTVTGGTGQALAVADAGGVYSHLTVTDLRTSLPAVGVGGSASEVRLEAVRISGVRTAVGVQDGAVTVHDLTVEGAADIGLVTIGARLTGTDLRISGTPLGLVAEQTRLSVSGAVVTGGKSGLVVGEGCTGDLIRVASTGHRATGMFFTDCGALAVTECTATGNGDDVVLSGTPRVTFTGHTGPLPEPDGPEPGGPDSGPGRPSAPDQPVTSLDVALAELDAMIGLGHVKTEIRRLADLIEHQRRREAQGLPRGVTHRHLIFAGPPGTGKTEVARRYAAIASALGVIRRNHVEEVDRSTLVGSVIGETEKLSRAAFQRARGGVLFIDEAYALAADDSSSRDFGRHAVETIMKLMEDHRDDTVVIAAGYPNEMRKLMDSNPGLRSRFGATIDFPNYTPAELVAIVTKFAADEEYTVPADTAVALTTALSQLARTPGFANARAARQVFHDMRQSLADRTIKEDARDRESLTALRPEDVAAAGRAAGIAVGVGVVDQEEVSRLLAELDALVGLAEAKQEVATLVAQVELAQHRAAHGMAVQPLSRHLIFTGPPGTGKTSVARLYGRLLAALGVLANGAIVEVGQADLVAGFVGQTALKTRARFSEARGGVLFIDEAYSLTPHDGPGSDFGREAIETLIKLMEDHRDEVVVVAAGYPDEMSRFLAANTGLASRFRPPITFAPHTDDDLLEIFTRMAEEQDYTIAPETRTALRDHLAGLPRDRGFGNARAMRQILELATGRQALRLRGATVTREALTTLLPEDVVAP
;
A
#
# COMPACT_ATOMS: atom_id res chain seq x y z
N MET A 1 -47.50 3.02 -40.86
CA MET A 1 -48.19 3.61 -39.70
C MET A 1 -47.77 2.79 -38.49
N SER A 2 -47.13 3.39 -37.47
CA SER A 2 -46.80 2.67 -36.23
C SER A 2 -48.10 2.29 -35.53
N SER A 3 -48.33 1.00 -35.32
CA SER A 3 -49.50 0.52 -34.58
C SER A 3 -49.42 0.98 -33.14
N VAL A 4 -50.52 1.56 -32.63
CA VAL A 4 -50.64 1.99 -31.23
C VAL A 4 -51.42 0.95 -30.46
N ILE A 5 -50.89 0.50 -29.32
CA ILE A 5 -51.50 -0.50 -28.46
C ILE A 5 -51.67 0.13 -27.07
N HIS A 6 -52.88 0.06 -26.52
CA HIS A 6 -53.18 0.67 -25.23
C HIS A 6 -53.23 -0.38 -24.11
N VAL A 7 -52.60 -0.05 -22.98
CA VAL A 7 -52.61 -0.86 -21.75
C VAL A 7 -53.34 -0.09 -20.67
N ALA A 8 -54.48 -0.62 -20.22
CA ALA A 8 -55.31 -0.01 -19.19
C ALA A 8 -55.99 -1.12 -18.37
N PRO A 9 -55.41 -1.48 -17.21
CA PRO A 9 -56.01 -2.47 -16.31
C PRO A 9 -57.45 -2.09 -15.96
N GLY A 10 -58.40 -3.02 -16.14
CA GLY A 10 -59.82 -2.81 -15.85
C GLY A 10 -60.65 -2.14 -16.95
N TRP A 11 -60.07 -1.80 -18.11
CA TRP A 11 -60.79 -1.22 -19.24
C TRP A 11 -61.03 -2.25 -20.36
N ALA A 12 -62.28 -2.36 -20.81
CA ALA A 12 -62.66 -3.29 -21.87
C ALA A 12 -61.98 -2.91 -23.20
N GLY A 13 -61.50 -3.91 -23.95
CA GLY A 13 -60.82 -3.73 -25.23
C GLY A 13 -59.35 -3.26 -25.14
N HIS A 14 -58.79 -3.16 -23.93
CA HIS A 14 -57.38 -2.80 -23.71
C HIS A 14 -56.59 -3.98 -23.15
N HIS A 15 -55.27 -3.99 -23.37
CA HIS A 15 -54.38 -4.95 -22.72
C HIS A 15 -54.34 -4.71 -21.20
N GLN A 16 -54.29 -5.80 -20.43
CA GLN A 16 -54.31 -5.73 -18.96
C GLN A 16 -52.90 -5.64 -18.37
N THR A 17 -51.87 -6.08 -19.10
CA THR A 17 -50.46 -6.03 -18.67
C THR A 17 -49.57 -5.54 -19.81
N ILE A 18 -48.43 -4.94 -19.46
CA ILE A 18 -47.40 -4.49 -20.40
C ILE A 18 -46.86 -5.71 -21.17
N LEU A 19 -46.64 -6.84 -20.49
CA LEU A 19 -46.20 -8.08 -21.12
C LEU A 19 -47.16 -8.53 -22.23
N SER A 20 -48.47 -8.57 -21.96
CA SER A 20 -49.45 -9.00 -22.95
C SER A 20 -49.49 -8.09 -24.17
N ALA A 21 -49.29 -6.78 -23.98
CA ALA A 21 -49.20 -5.82 -25.07
C ALA A 21 -47.90 -5.98 -25.87
N ALA A 22 -46.77 -6.15 -25.20
CA ALA A 22 -45.47 -6.38 -25.83
C ALA A 22 -45.45 -7.67 -26.65
N SER A 23 -46.09 -8.75 -26.18
CA SER A 23 -46.20 -10.02 -26.92
C SER A 23 -47.09 -9.92 -28.17
N ALA A 24 -48.13 -9.08 -28.15
CA ALA A 24 -49.04 -8.88 -29.28
C ALA A 24 -48.56 -7.80 -30.26
N ALA A 25 -47.56 -7.00 -29.87
CA ALA A 25 -47.09 -5.87 -30.62
C ALA A 25 -46.24 -6.28 -31.84
N PRO A 26 -46.57 -5.79 -33.06
CA PRO A 26 -45.64 -5.94 -34.17
C PRO A 26 -44.39 -5.06 -33.94
N PRO A 27 -43.24 -5.41 -34.54
CA PRO A 27 -42.03 -4.61 -34.43
C PRO A 27 -42.27 -3.14 -34.84
N GLY A 28 -41.84 -2.21 -33.99
CA GLY A 28 -42.01 -0.76 -34.14
C GLY A 28 -43.31 -0.19 -33.56
N ALA A 29 -44.14 -1.00 -32.90
CA ALA A 29 -45.37 -0.53 -32.26
C ALA A 29 -45.09 0.41 -31.07
N THR A 30 -46.05 1.28 -30.78
CA THR A 30 -46.06 2.12 -29.57
C THR A 30 -47.08 1.59 -28.57
N ILE A 31 -46.60 1.22 -27.39
CA ILE A 31 -47.40 0.81 -26.23
C ILE A 31 -47.65 2.06 -25.37
N VAL A 32 -48.93 2.37 -25.17
CA VAL A 32 -49.39 3.54 -24.41
C VAL A 32 -50.02 3.08 -23.11
N LEU A 33 -49.43 3.49 -21.98
CA LEU A 33 -49.80 3.04 -20.62
C LEU A 33 -50.72 4.05 -19.95
N ALA A 34 -51.92 3.63 -19.52
CA ALA A 34 -52.78 4.46 -18.68
C ALA A 34 -52.11 4.76 -17.32
N PRO A 35 -52.42 5.89 -16.66
CA PRO A 35 -51.92 6.17 -15.32
C PRO A 35 -52.21 5.02 -14.33
N GLY A 36 -51.22 4.60 -13.57
CA GLY A 36 -51.36 3.49 -12.64
C GLY A 36 -50.07 2.76 -12.31
N ASP A 37 -50.22 1.70 -11.52
CA ASP A 37 -49.14 0.88 -11.00
C ASP A 37 -49.10 -0.47 -11.73
N TYR A 38 -47.95 -0.80 -12.29
CA TYR A 38 -47.68 -2.01 -13.06
C TYR A 38 -46.60 -2.80 -12.33
N HIS A 39 -46.92 -4.03 -11.94
CA HIS A 39 -46.07 -4.90 -11.12
C HIS A 39 -45.70 -6.16 -11.90
N GLU A 40 -44.76 -6.02 -12.84
CA GLU A 40 -44.30 -7.07 -13.75
C GLU A 40 -42.88 -6.75 -14.26
N GLY A 41 -42.08 -7.78 -14.54
CA GLY A 41 -40.84 -7.66 -15.30
C GLY A 41 -41.04 -8.22 -16.70
N ILE A 42 -40.51 -7.57 -17.73
CA ILE A 42 -40.67 -8.04 -19.12
C ILE A 42 -39.35 -8.18 -19.84
N ARG A 43 -39.31 -9.15 -20.76
CA ARG A 43 -38.21 -9.34 -21.72
C ARG A 43 -38.68 -8.99 -23.13
N ILE A 44 -37.92 -8.14 -23.81
CA ILE A 44 -38.22 -7.66 -25.16
C ILE A 44 -37.17 -8.16 -26.15
N PHE A 45 -37.63 -8.70 -27.28
CA PHE A 45 -36.81 -9.20 -28.38
C PHE A 45 -36.97 -8.40 -29.69
N THR A 46 -37.92 -7.48 -29.75
CA THR A 46 -38.32 -6.74 -30.96
C THR A 46 -38.35 -5.24 -30.70
N ALA A 47 -38.36 -4.44 -31.77
CA ALA A 47 -38.41 -2.99 -31.63
C ALA A 47 -39.76 -2.54 -31.03
N LEU A 48 -39.74 -1.72 -29.97
CA LEU A 48 -40.94 -1.24 -29.28
C LEU A 48 -40.72 0.16 -28.70
N ARG A 49 -41.79 0.96 -28.65
CA ARG A 49 -41.82 2.22 -27.89
C ARG A 49 -42.83 2.11 -26.75
N ILE A 50 -42.47 2.50 -25.54
CA ILE A 50 -43.33 2.45 -24.35
C ILE A 50 -43.41 3.85 -23.74
N VAL A 51 -44.63 4.39 -23.62
CA VAL A 51 -44.88 5.75 -23.13
C VAL A 51 -46.14 5.82 -22.26
N PRO A 52 -46.22 6.78 -21.31
CA PRO A 52 -47.45 7.04 -20.57
C PRO A 52 -48.48 7.75 -21.47
N ALA A 53 -49.77 7.46 -21.23
CA ALA A 53 -50.89 8.12 -21.91
C ALA A 53 -51.05 9.59 -21.51
N ARG A 54 -50.53 9.98 -20.32
CA ARG A 54 -50.68 11.32 -19.75
C ARG A 54 -49.44 11.73 -18.97
N GLY A 55 -48.60 12.62 -19.48
CA GLY A 55 -47.49 13.24 -18.72
C GLY A 55 -46.43 12.25 -18.18
N SER A 56 -45.27 12.77 -17.76
CA SER A 56 -44.25 11.95 -17.10
C SER A 56 -44.65 11.64 -15.65
N GLY A 57 -44.22 10.47 -15.14
CA GLY A 57 -44.38 10.10 -13.74
C GLY A 57 -45.78 9.63 -13.32
N THR A 58 -46.76 9.55 -14.23
CA THR A 58 -48.10 9.01 -13.92
C THR A 58 -48.17 7.49 -13.92
N VAL A 59 -47.10 6.83 -14.36
CA VAL A 59 -47.00 5.38 -14.49
C VAL A 59 -45.82 4.90 -13.66
N ARG A 60 -46.10 4.05 -12.67
CA ARG A 60 -45.09 3.35 -11.88
C ARG A 60 -45.01 1.92 -12.36
N TRP A 61 -43.85 1.52 -12.83
CA TRP A 61 -43.56 0.18 -13.31
C TRP A 61 -42.51 -0.45 -12.41
N SER A 62 -42.84 -1.56 -11.77
CA SER A 62 -41.97 -2.21 -10.80
C SER A 62 -41.89 -3.71 -10.98
N SER A 63 -40.76 -4.27 -10.54
CA SER A 63 -40.54 -5.70 -10.43
C SER A 63 -40.03 -6.05 -9.03
N GLY A 64 -40.60 -7.11 -8.47
CA GLY A 64 -40.17 -7.68 -7.19
C GLY A 64 -39.16 -8.83 -7.33
N GLN A 65 -38.98 -9.35 -8.55
CA GLN A 65 -38.11 -10.49 -8.87
C GLN A 65 -37.51 -10.24 -10.27
N GLY A 66 -36.18 -10.10 -10.37
CA GLY A 66 -35.51 -9.78 -11.63
C GLY A 66 -35.71 -8.35 -12.14
N PRO A 67 -35.19 -8.03 -13.34
CA PRO A 67 -35.25 -6.68 -13.89
C PRO A 67 -36.68 -6.29 -14.27
N VAL A 68 -36.99 -4.99 -14.18
CA VAL A 68 -38.29 -4.47 -14.68
C VAL A 68 -38.36 -4.55 -16.20
N LEU A 69 -37.21 -4.38 -16.86
CA LEU A 69 -37.05 -4.44 -18.30
C LEU A 69 -35.74 -5.13 -18.66
N GLN A 70 -35.85 -6.18 -19.46
CA GLN A 70 -34.73 -6.86 -20.09
C GLN A 70 -34.83 -6.73 -21.61
N VAL A 71 -33.83 -6.13 -22.23
CA VAL A 71 -33.73 -5.99 -23.69
C VAL A 71 -32.74 -7.04 -24.19
N SER A 72 -33.23 -7.98 -24.98
CA SER A 72 -32.43 -9.05 -25.59
C SER A 72 -32.29 -8.86 -27.11
N GLY A 73 -33.02 -7.92 -27.71
CA GLY A 73 -32.92 -7.61 -29.15
C GLY A 73 -33.90 -6.50 -29.59
N GLY A 74 -33.65 -5.96 -30.79
CA GLY A 74 -34.44 -4.86 -31.36
C GLY A 74 -34.08 -3.49 -30.78
N THR A 75 -34.81 -2.45 -31.20
CA THR A 75 -34.65 -1.07 -30.71
C THR A 75 -35.82 -0.72 -29.79
N VAL A 76 -35.55 -0.58 -28.50
CA VAL A 76 -36.54 -0.30 -27.46
C VAL A 76 -36.39 1.13 -26.99
N ALA A 77 -37.50 1.88 -26.96
CA ALA A 77 -37.54 3.23 -26.42
C ALA A 77 -38.57 3.31 -25.29
N VAL A 78 -38.14 3.77 -24.11
CA VAL A 78 -39.00 3.97 -22.94
C VAL A 78 -38.90 5.43 -22.52
N SER A 79 -40.04 6.09 -22.35
CA SER A 79 -40.06 7.51 -21.97
C SER A 79 -41.06 7.83 -20.88
N GLY A 80 -40.69 8.71 -19.93
CA GLY A 80 -41.63 9.32 -18.99
C GLY A 80 -42.11 8.42 -17.84
N LEU A 81 -41.43 7.30 -17.55
CA LEU A 81 -41.88 6.31 -16.57
C LEU A 81 -41.09 6.35 -15.26
N GLN A 82 -41.73 5.92 -14.16
CA GLN A 82 -41.06 5.62 -12.89
C GLN A 82 -40.82 4.11 -12.81
N LEU A 83 -39.55 3.69 -12.83
CA LEU A 83 -39.12 2.31 -12.82
C LEU A 83 -38.54 1.95 -11.45
N THR A 84 -39.05 0.91 -10.79
CA THR A 84 -38.59 0.50 -9.45
C THR A 84 -38.33 -1.00 -9.36
N VAL A 85 -37.12 -1.39 -8.97
CA VAL A 85 -36.76 -2.80 -8.72
C VAL A 85 -36.31 -2.98 -7.29
N THR A 86 -36.98 -3.88 -6.56
CA THR A 86 -36.67 -4.18 -5.16
C THR A 86 -35.76 -5.40 -5.00
N ASP A 87 -35.54 -6.17 -6.07
CA ASP A 87 -34.64 -7.31 -6.07
C ASP A 87 -33.18 -6.84 -5.98
N ARG A 88 -32.46 -7.31 -4.95
CA ARG A 88 -31.05 -6.99 -4.68
C ARG A 88 -30.09 -7.76 -5.59
N ASN A 89 -30.51 -8.91 -6.10
CA ASN A 89 -29.67 -9.81 -6.87
C ASN A 89 -29.75 -9.54 -8.38
N SER A 90 -30.54 -8.55 -8.81
CA SER A 90 -30.76 -8.24 -10.21
C SER A 90 -30.53 -6.76 -10.54
N GLY A 91 -30.17 -6.50 -11.80
CA GLY A 91 -30.14 -5.14 -12.33
C GLY A 91 -31.55 -4.57 -12.45
N GLY A 92 -31.69 -3.24 -12.32
CA GLY A 92 -32.98 -2.57 -12.53
C GLY A 92 -33.48 -2.78 -13.96
N ILE A 93 -32.66 -2.36 -14.91
CA ILE A 93 -32.85 -2.55 -16.35
C ILE A 93 -31.63 -3.27 -16.91
N MET A 94 -31.84 -4.32 -17.70
CA MET A 94 -30.78 -5.12 -18.29
C MET A 94 -30.82 -5.03 -19.82
N VAL A 95 -29.67 -4.77 -20.44
CA VAL A 95 -29.49 -4.79 -21.90
C VAL A 95 -28.44 -5.85 -22.24
N GLU A 96 -28.91 -6.98 -22.73
CA GLU A 96 -28.11 -8.15 -23.12
C GLU A 96 -28.06 -8.32 -24.65
N GLY A 97 -28.69 -7.41 -25.38
CA GLY A 97 -28.68 -7.34 -26.83
C GLY A 97 -29.63 -6.25 -27.35
N GLY A 98 -29.37 -5.73 -28.55
CA GLY A 98 -30.17 -4.65 -29.14
C GLY A 98 -29.83 -3.25 -28.60
N ASP A 99 -30.73 -2.29 -28.84
CA ASP A 99 -30.55 -0.89 -28.47
C ASP A 99 -31.66 -0.45 -27.51
N LEU A 100 -31.28 0.19 -26.41
CA LEU A 100 -32.23 0.79 -25.46
C LEU A 100 -32.07 2.31 -25.42
N THR A 101 -33.18 3.03 -25.53
CA THR A 101 -33.28 4.46 -25.20
C THR A 101 -34.20 4.65 -23.99
N LEU A 102 -33.68 5.24 -22.92
CA LEU A 102 -34.43 5.73 -21.77
C LEU A 102 -34.45 7.25 -21.82
N GLU A 103 -35.63 7.85 -21.76
CA GLU A 103 -35.78 9.31 -21.82
C GLU A 103 -36.77 9.82 -20.76
N ASP A 104 -36.42 10.85 -19.99
CA ASP A 104 -37.31 11.45 -18.99
C ASP A 104 -37.85 10.44 -17.95
N CYS A 105 -37.05 9.45 -17.55
CA CYS A 105 -37.43 8.38 -16.63
C CYS A 105 -36.79 8.53 -15.24
N GLU A 106 -37.44 7.99 -14.21
CA GLU A 106 -36.86 7.84 -12.88
C GLU A 106 -36.61 6.35 -12.62
N VAL A 107 -35.36 5.96 -12.37
CA VAL A 107 -34.97 4.56 -12.14
C VAL A 107 -34.45 4.40 -10.72
N GLN A 108 -35.10 3.55 -9.95
CA GLN A 108 -34.67 3.18 -8.61
C GLN A 108 -34.49 1.66 -8.53
N ALA A 109 -33.29 1.22 -8.20
CA ALA A 109 -32.98 -0.21 -8.06
C ALA A 109 -32.30 -0.51 -6.72
N ALA A 110 -32.40 -1.75 -6.26
CA ALA A 110 -31.54 -2.21 -5.18
C ALA A 110 -30.13 -2.55 -5.70
N GLY A 111 -30.06 -3.37 -6.76
CA GLY A 111 -28.85 -3.64 -7.54
C GLY A 111 -28.50 -2.53 -8.56
N THR A 112 -27.71 -2.86 -9.59
CA THR A 112 -27.27 -1.88 -10.60
C THR A 112 -28.46 -1.35 -11.38
N ALA A 113 -28.71 -0.03 -11.39
CA ALA A 113 -29.95 0.52 -11.94
C ALA A 113 -30.10 0.31 -13.46
N VAL A 114 -29.03 0.52 -14.22
CA VAL A 114 -28.95 0.18 -15.65
C VAL A 114 -27.69 -0.63 -15.92
N TYR A 115 -27.84 -1.88 -16.31
CA TYR A 115 -26.75 -2.80 -16.61
C TYR A 115 -26.76 -3.21 -18.09
N VAL A 116 -25.64 -3.05 -18.76
CA VAL A 116 -25.48 -3.33 -20.19
C VAL A 116 -24.29 -4.27 -20.38
N SER A 117 -24.54 -5.44 -20.96
CA SER A 117 -23.50 -6.42 -21.27
C SER A 117 -23.36 -6.73 -22.76
N ALA A 118 -24.29 -6.22 -23.59
CA ALA A 118 -24.18 -6.23 -25.04
C ALA A 118 -25.16 -5.22 -25.65
N GLY A 119 -24.83 -4.68 -26.82
CA GLY A 119 -25.65 -3.69 -27.53
C GLY A 119 -25.32 -2.24 -27.20
N ARG A 120 -26.29 -1.33 -27.36
CA ARG A 120 -26.12 0.11 -27.05
C ARG A 120 -27.21 0.61 -26.11
N VAL A 121 -26.82 1.46 -25.15
CA VAL A 121 -27.77 2.20 -24.32
C VAL A 121 -27.67 3.70 -24.55
N THR A 122 -28.81 4.40 -24.53
CA THR A 122 -28.91 5.84 -24.41
C THR A 122 -29.80 6.16 -23.22
N VAL A 123 -29.29 6.87 -22.23
CA VAL A 123 -30.04 7.30 -21.04
C VAL A 123 -30.03 8.82 -21.01
N ARG A 124 -31.18 9.45 -21.20
CA ARG A 124 -31.31 10.90 -21.39
C ARG A 124 -32.30 11.52 -20.42
N ARG A 125 -31.90 12.57 -19.71
CA ARG A 125 -32.76 13.32 -18.75
C ARG A 125 -33.42 12.40 -17.71
N CYS A 126 -32.67 11.42 -17.21
CA CYS A 126 -33.18 10.47 -16.22
C CYS A 126 -32.63 10.75 -14.82
N GLY A 127 -33.45 10.46 -13.80
CA GLY A 127 -33.00 10.31 -12.42
C GLY A 127 -32.65 8.85 -12.12
N ILE A 128 -31.46 8.59 -11.56
CA ILE A 128 -30.96 7.23 -11.33
C ILE A 128 -30.49 7.07 -9.89
N ARG A 129 -31.02 6.07 -9.19
CA ARG A 129 -30.66 5.74 -7.80
C ARG A 129 -30.47 4.24 -7.62
N SER A 130 -29.49 3.87 -6.81
CA SER A 130 -29.24 2.48 -6.43
C SER A 130 -28.91 2.39 -4.95
N SER A 131 -29.55 1.49 -4.21
CA SER A 131 -29.29 1.38 -2.77
C SER A 131 -28.01 0.61 -2.46
N GLU A 132 -27.54 -0.31 -3.32
CA GLU A 132 -26.41 -1.20 -3.02
C GLU A 132 -25.31 -1.21 -4.09
N ALA A 133 -25.62 -0.90 -5.36
CA ALA A 133 -24.70 -1.09 -6.49
C ALA A 133 -24.66 0.13 -7.44
N ASN A 134 -24.32 -0.05 -8.71
CA ASN A 134 -23.99 1.05 -9.63
C ASN A 134 -25.23 1.76 -10.19
N GLY A 135 -25.08 3.02 -10.61
CA GLY A 135 -26.10 3.75 -11.36
C GLY A 135 -26.22 3.18 -12.77
N VAL A 136 -25.21 3.44 -13.60
CA VAL A 136 -25.10 2.89 -14.96
C VAL A 136 -23.82 2.10 -15.08
N GLN A 137 -23.89 0.86 -15.53
CA GLN A 137 -22.73 0.02 -15.80
C GLN A 137 -22.81 -0.55 -17.21
N VAL A 138 -21.75 -0.34 -17.97
CA VAL A 138 -21.60 -0.82 -19.35
C VAL A 138 -20.34 -1.69 -19.41
N VAL A 139 -20.52 -2.93 -19.83
CA VAL A 139 -19.48 -3.96 -19.95
C VAL A 139 -19.44 -4.47 -21.39
N ASP A 140 -18.27 -4.39 -22.03
CA ASP A 140 -18.04 -4.78 -23.43
C ASP A 140 -19.10 -4.27 -24.43
N ALA A 141 -19.60 -3.05 -24.20
CA ALA A 141 -20.72 -2.47 -24.94
C ALA A 141 -20.53 -0.96 -25.16
N ALA A 142 -21.57 -0.29 -25.69
CA ALA A 142 -21.56 1.16 -25.93
C ALA A 142 -22.69 1.89 -25.18
N GLY A 143 -22.41 3.10 -24.71
CA GLY A 143 -23.36 3.88 -23.92
C GLY A 143 -23.31 5.38 -24.18
N LEU A 144 -24.46 6.04 -24.07
CA LEU A 144 -24.59 7.49 -23.92
C LEU A 144 -25.42 7.79 -22.67
N VAL A 145 -24.89 8.59 -21.76
CA VAL A 145 -25.61 9.10 -20.60
C VAL A 145 -25.65 10.63 -20.71
N ASP A 146 -26.83 11.21 -20.87
CA ASP A 146 -27.00 12.61 -21.23
C ASP A 146 -27.99 13.31 -20.29
N GLN A 147 -27.60 14.43 -19.69
CA GLN A 147 -28.45 15.26 -18.82
C GLN A 147 -29.09 14.49 -17.64
N CYS A 148 -28.40 13.49 -17.09
CA CYS A 148 -28.92 12.66 -16.00
C CYS A 148 -28.49 13.15 -14.62
N VAL A 149 -29.32 12.86 -13.60
CA VAL A 149 -28.98 13.04 -12.19
C VAL A 149 -28.82 11.66 -11.54
N ILE A 150 -27.60 11.32 -11.14
CA ILE A 150 -27.24 9.98 -10.64
C ILE A 150 -26.83 10.10 -9.18
N GLY A 151 -27.55 9.44 -8.26
CA GLY A 151 -27.21 9.46 -6.84
C GLY A 151 -28.40 9.53 -5.89
N PRO A 152 -28.33 8.91 -4.70
CA PRO A 152 -27.21 8.11 -4.17
C PRO A 152 -27.09 6.73 -4.84
N VAL A 153 -25.85 6.24 -4.97
CA VAL A 153 -25.47 4.98 -5.64
C VAL A 153 -24.21 4.37 -5.00
N GLY A 154 -23.88 3.14 -5.39
CA GLY A 154 -22.54 2.55 -5.29
C GLY A 154 -21.54 3.36 -6.11
N SER A 155 -21.38 3.06 -7.40
CA SER A 155 -20.67 3.95 -8.35
C SER A 155 -21.64 4.61 -9.32
N GLY A 156 -21.34 5.83 -9.79
CA GLY A 156 -22.21 6.59 -10.71
C GLY A 156 -22.31 5.96 -12.09
N VAL A 157 -21.27 6.14 -12.90
CA VAL A 157 -21.13 5.54 -14.23
C VAL A 157 -19.87 4.67 -14.27
N VAL A 158 -20.03 3.42 -14.69
CA VAL A 158 -18.92 2.45 -14.82
C VAL A 158 -18.82 1.99 -16.27
N ALA A 159 -17.65 2.18 -16.87
CA ALA A 159 -17.31 1.69 -18.20
C ALA A 159 -16.17 0.65 -18.07
N ASP A 160 -16.48 -0.60 -18.42
CA ASP A 160 -15.53 -1.73 -18.39
C ASP A 160 -15.42 -2.29 -19.81
N GLY A 161 -14.24 -2.21 -20.43
CA GLY A 161 -14.05 -2.63 -21.83
C GLY A 161 -14.93 -1.89 -22.86
N SER A 162 -15.53 -0.76 -22.46
CA SER A 162 -16.67 -0.14 -23.14
C SER A 162 -16.38 1.28 -23.65
N ALA A 163 -17.17 1.73 -24.63
CA ALA A 163 -17.17 3.11 -25.11
C ALA A 163 -18.41 3.85 -24.58
N VAL A 164 -18.22 4.73 -23.58
CA VAL A 164 -19.34 5.40 -22.90
C VAL A 164 -19.16 6.91 -22.89
N ASP A 165 -20.10 7.63 -23.50
CA ASP A 165 -20.14 9.10 -23.47
C ASP A 165 -21.04 9.59 -22.33
N VAL A 166 -20.62 10.63 -21.61
CA VAL A 166 -21.38 11.20 -20.48
C VAL A 166 -21.46 12.73 -20.60
N THR A 167 -22.64 13.29 -20.86
CA THR A 167 -22.78 14.74 -21.12
C THR A 167 -23.79 15.38 -20.18
N GLY A 168 -23.47 16.55 -19.61
CA GLY A 168 -24.43 17.37 -18.85
C GLY A 168 -24.97 16.71 -17.58
N CYS A 169 -24.23 15.78 -16.99
CA CYS A 169 -24.72 14.93 -15.89
C CYS A 169 -24.22 15.40 -14.51
N THR A 170 -25.08 15.24 -13.51
CA THR A 170 -24.74 15.43 -12.10
C THR A 170 -24.64 14.07 -11.40
N VAL A 171 -23.50 13.78 -10.78
CA VAL A 171 -23.27 12.56 -9.99
C VAL A 171 -23.05 12.93 -8.54
N ARG A 172 -23.87 12.41 -7.63
CA ARG A 172 -23.83 12.78 -6.21
C ARG A 172 -23.90 11.58 -5.28
N ASP A 173 -23.25 11.71 -4.13
CA ASP A 173 -23.38 10.78 -2.99
C ASP A 173 -23.04 9.31 -3.34
N SER A 174 -22.01 9.11 -4.16
CA SER A 174 -21.51 7.77 -4.53
C SER A 174 -20.72 7.14 -3.39
N ARG A 175 -21.08 5.92 -2.97
CA ARG A 175 -20.31 5.15 -1.98
C ARG A 175 -18.97 4.63 -2.55
N GLY A 176 -18.88 4.49 -3.86
CA GLY A 176 -17.70 4.17 -4.65
C GLY A 176 -17.26 5.38 -5.49
N ASN A 177 -16.98 5.14 -6.78
CA ASN A 177 -16.49 6.17 -7.70
C ASN A 177 -17.65 6.96 -8.32
N GLY A 178 -17.44 8.23 -8.65
CA GLY A 178 -18.42 8.99 -9.45
C GLY A 178 -18.48 8.46 -10.88
N LEU A 179 -17.32 8.47 -11.54
CA LEU A 179 -17.07 7.94 -12.88
C LEU A 179 -15.91 6.95 -12.81
N TYR A 180 -16.07 5.76 -13.38
CA TYR A 180 -15.05 4.71 -13.34
C TYR A 180 -14.81 4.05 -14.70
N TRP A 181 -13.65 4.30 -15.29
CA TRP A 181 -13.21 3.73 -16.56
C TRP A 181 -12.09 2.72 -16.31
N ARG A 182 -12.24 1.50 -16.83
CA ARG A 182 -11.28 0.40 -16.64
C ARG A 182 -11.19 -0.51 -17.87
N ASN A 183 -10.15 -1.34 -17.89
CA ASN A 183 -9.95 -2.41 -18.87
C ASN A 183 -10.02 -1.91 -20.31
N GLY A 184 -9.29 -0.83 -20.63
CA GLY A 184 -9.26 -0.26 -21.98
C GLY A 184 -10.49 0.56 -22.37
N ALA A 185 -11.42 0.83 -21.44
CA ALA A 185 -12.59 1.65 -21.71
C ALA A 185 -12.25 3.05 -22.25
N THR A 186 -13.12 3.59 -23.10
CA THR A 186 -12.99 4.90 -23.74
C THR A 186 -14.30 5.70 -23.65
N GLY A 187 -14.29 6.94 -24.16
CA GLY A 187 -15.50 7.77 -24.21
C GLY A 187 -15.18 9.26 -23.98
N THR A 188 -16.14 10.11 -24.35
CA THR A 188 -16.08 11.55 -24.11
C THR A 188 -17.09 11.94 -23.03
N CYS A 189 -16.59 12.58 -21.98
CA CYS A 189 -17.41 13.15 -20.93
C CYS A 189 -17.32 14.67 -20.98
N SER A 190 -18.46 15.38 -20.89
CA SER A 190 -18.48 16.83 -20.88
C SER A 190 -19.56 17.42 -19.97
N ASP A 191 -19.31 18.59 -19.40
CA ASP A 191 -20.29 19.32 -18.58
C ASP A 191 -20.76 18.49 -17.38
N LEU A 192 -19.80 18.04 -16.57
CA LEU A 192 -20.04 17.17 -15.43
C LEU A 192 -20.02 17.96 -14.12
N ASP A 193 -20.91 17.58 -13.19
CA ASP A 193 -20.85 18.02 -11.80
C ASP A 193 -20.82 16.80 -10.87
N VAL A 194 -19.76 16.64 -10.06
CA VAL A 194 -19.55 15.45 -9.22
C VAL A 194 -19.29 15.84 -7.77
N THR A 195 -20.10 15.30 -6.85
CA THR A 195 -20.06 15.64 -5.41
C THR A 195 -20.21 14.41 -4.51
N GLY A 196 -19.61 14.43 -3.31
CA GLY A 196 -19.89 13.43 -2.27
C GLY A 196 -19.40 12.00 -2.54
N SER A 197 -18.51 11.79 -3.52
CA SER A 197 -17.92 10.47 -3.83
C SER A 197 -16.90 10.05 -2.76
N ARG A 198 -17.06 8.85 -2.19
CA ARG A 198 -16.16 8.31 -1.14
C ARG A 198 -14.85 7.72 -1.67
N LEU A 199 -14.89 7.11 -2.84
CA LEU A 199 -13.69 6.75 -3.60
C LEU A 199 -13.42 7.86 -4.65
N PRO A 200 -12.38 7.77 -5.51
CA PRO A 200 -12.09 8.83 -6.45
C PRO A 200 -13.32 9.24 -7.27
N ALA A 201 -13.60 10.55 -7.33
CA ALA A 201 -14.74 11.07 -8.10
C ALA A 201 -14.64 10.68 -9.58
N ILE A 202 -13.42 10.66 -10.13
CA ILE A 202 -13.09 10.07 -11.41
C ILE A 202 -11.91 9.11 -11.23
N ALA A 203 -12.11 7.85 -11.61
CA ALA A 203 -11.05 6.84 -11.66
C ALA A 203 -10.84 6.33 -13.09
N VAL A 204 -9.58 6.27 -13.53
CA VAL A 204 -9.17 5.75 -14.85
C VAL A 204 -8.06 4.72 -14.65
N GLU A 205 -8.34 3.46 -14.97
CA GLU A 205 -7.46 2.33 -14.65
C GLU A 205 -7.29 1.35 -15.81
N SER A 206 -6.33 0.44 -15.68
CA SER A 206 -6.19 -0.76 -16.54
C SER A 206 -6.24 -0.45 -18.03
N GLY A 207 -5.40 0.50 -18.49
CA GLY A 207 -5.27 0.86 -19.89
C GLY A 207 -6.41 1.71 -20.47
N ALA A 208 -7.40 2.13 -19.68
CA ALA A 208 -8.48 3.00 -20.13
C ALA A 208 -7.98 4.36 -20.63
N ARG A 209 -8.77 5.01 -21.52
CA ARG A 209 -8.43 6.27 -22.23
C ARG A 209 -9.62 7.20 -22.47
N PRO A 210 -10.32 7.70 -21.45
CA PRO A 210 -11.41 8.67 -21.62
C PRO A 210 -10.89 10.09 -21.91
N THR A 211 -11.76 10.91 -22.51
CA THR A 211 -11.61 12.37 -22.62
C THR A 211 -12.67 13.05 -21.78
N ILE A 212 -12.27 13.88 -20.82
CA ILE A 212 -13.14 14.55 -19.85
C ILE A 212 -12.96 16.05 -19.99
N ARG A 213 -14.06 16.76 -20.24
CA ARG A 213 -14.09 18.21 -20.47
C ARG A 213 -15.05 18.89 -19.51
N ARG A 214 -14.75 20.11 -19.05
CA ARG A 214 -15.73 20.93 -18.29
C ARG A 214 -16.31 20.16 -17.10
N ALA A 215 -15.43 19.58 -16.28
CA ALA A 215 -15.83 18.79 -15.11
C ALA A 215 -15.58 19.58 -13.82
N ARG A 216 -16.64 19.76 -13.03
CA ARG A 216 -16.59 20.36 -11.70
C ARG A 216 -16.67 19.28 -10.64
N LEU A 217 -15.60 19.11 -9.88
CA LEU A 217 -15.45 18.10 -8.83
C LEU A 217 -15.38 18.82 -7.49
N HIS A 218 -16.40 18.70 -6.63
CA HIS A 218 -16.42 19.47 -5.40
C HIS A 218 -17.08 18.78 -4.20
N ASP A 219 -16.70 19.20 -3.00
CA ASP A 219 -17.23 18.65 -1.74
C ASP A 219 -17.06 17.12 -1.68
N LEU A 220 -15.81 16.68 -1.90
CA LEU A 220 -15.47 15.27 -2.02
C LEU A 220 -14.84 14.75 -0.72
N PRO A 221 -15.40 13.70 -0.09
CA PRO A 221 -14.71 13.02 1.00
C PRO A 221 -13.50 12.20 0.50
N GLY A 222 -13.53 11.70 -0.74
CA GLY A 222 -12.44 10.98 -1.40
C GLY A 222 -11.54 11.86 -2.28
N GLN A 223 -10.68 11.23 -3.07
CA GLN A 223 -9.84 11.89 -4.08
C GLN A 223 -10.70 12.44 -5.22
N ALA A 224 -10.21 13.44 -5.95
CA ALA A 224 -10.93 13.96 -7.11
C ALA A 224 -10.66 13.12 -8.37
N ILE A 225 -9.39 12.93 -8.73
CA ILE A 225 -8.99 12.20 -9.94
C ILE A 225 -7.89 11.21 -9.60
N MET A 226 -8.06 9.95 -9.99
CA MET A 226 -7.03 8.93 -9.93
C MET A 226 -6.80 8.31 -11.30
N VAL A 227 -5.54 8.23 -11.73
CA VAL A 227 -5.13 7.49 -12.95
C VAL A 227 -4.02 6.50 -12.62
N SER A 228 -4.25 5.22 -12.92
CA SER A 228 -3.31 4.12 -12.65
C SER A 228 -3.16 3.22 -13.86
N ALA A 229 -1.93 3.00 -14.35
CA ALA A 229 -1.65 2.15 -15.51
C ALA A 229 -2.55 2.46 -16.74
N ALA A 230 -2.86 3.74 -16.94
CA ALA A 230 -3.84 4.21 -17.91
C ALA A 230 -3.48 5.61 -18.44
N ALA A 231 -4.28 6.12 -19.37
CA ALA A 231 -4.15 7.48 -19.88
C ALA A 231 -5.51 8.17 -19.86
N GLY A 232 -5.54 9.50 -19.84
CA GLY A 232 -6.78 10.26 -19.94
C GLY A 232 -6.50 11.68 -20.38
N VAL A 233 -7.48 12.32 -21.03
CA VAL A 233 -7.42 13.74 -21.39
C VAL A 233 -8.40 14.49 -20.50
N PHE A 234 -7.94 15.55 -19.84
CA PHE A 234 -8.74 16.36 -18.92
C PHE A 234 -8.62 17.83 -19.35
N GLU A 235 -9.71 18.45 -19.78
CA GLU A 235 -9.71 19.83 -20.29
C GLU A 235 -10.76 20.69 -19.55
N ASP A 236 -10.38 21.89 -19.09
CA ASP A 236 -11.28 22.82 -18.40
C ASP A 236 -11.94 22.17 -17.17
N CYS A 237 -11.13 21.65 -16.25
CA CYS A 237 -11.59 20.93 -15.06
C CYS A 237 -11.30 21.72 -13.78
N SER A 238 -12.17 21.61 -12.78
CA SER A 238 -11.98 22.26 -11.48
C SER A 238 -12.19 21.30 -10.31
N VAL A 239 -11.34 21.38 -9.29
CA VAL A 239 -11.45 20.64 -8.03
C VAL A 239 -11.52 21.61 -6.86
N GLU A 240 -12.56 21.50 -6.03
CA GLU A 240 -12.76 22.32 -4.84
C GLU A 240 -13.08 21.45 -3.61
N ARG A 241 -12.47 21.74 -2.45
CA ARG A 241 -12.85 21.12 -1.15
C ARG A 241 -12.85 19.58 -1.19
N SER A 242 -11.71 19.00 -1.60
CA SER A 242 -11.44 17.56 -1.48
C SER A 242 -10.80 17.27 -0.12
N ALA A 243 -11.40 16.36 0.66
CA ALA A 243 -10.94 16.01 2.01
C ALA A 243 -9.79 14.98 2.01
N SER A 244 -9.49 14.36 0.86
CA SER A 244 -8.33 13.47 0.73
C SER A 244 -7.00 14.25 0.78
N ASP A 245 -5.95 13.59 1.27
CA ASP A 245 -4.58 14.11 1.31
C ASP A 245 -4.06 14.56 -0.07
N THR A 246 -4.58 13.97 -1.16
CA THR A 246 -4.21 14.29 -2.54
C THR A 246 -5.45 14.44 -3.41
N ALA A 247 -5.57 15.55 -4.14
CA ALA A 247 -6.70 15.77 -5.05
C ALA A 247 -6.57 14.97 -6.35
N ILE A 248 -5.39 15.01 -6.99
CA ILE A 248 -5.10 14.28 -8.23
C ILE A 248 -3.91 13.36 -8.03
N HIS A 249 -4.09 12.06 -8.28
CA HIS A 249 -3.06 11.04 -8.12
C HIS A 249 -2.79 10.30 -9.43
N LEU A 250 -1.55 10.34 -9.91
CA LEU A 250 -1.08 9.66 -11.12
C LEU A 250 0.01 8.65 -10.75
N ARG A 251 -0.20 7.37 -11.10
CA ARG A 251 0.72 6.28 -10.72
C ARG A 251 0.81 5.19 -11.79
N GLU A 252 1.70 4.24 -11.56
CA GLU A 252 1.90 3.04 -12.39
C GLU A 252 2.09 3.38 -13.88
N ARG A 253 3.03 4.28 -14.19
CA ARG A 253 3.35 4.71 -15.57
C ARG A 253 2.18 5.37 -16.33
N ALA A 254 1.26 6.04 -15.63
CA ALA A 254 0.18 6.80 -16.25
C ALA A 254 0.71 7.95 -17.16
N THR A 255 0.03 8.19 -18.29
CA THR A 255 0.44 9.16 -19.34
C THR A 255 -0.67 10.14 -19.71
N SER A 256 -1.33 10.72 -18.71
CA SER A 256 -2.46 11.64 -18.90
C SER A 256 -2.08 13.03 -19.39
N HIS A 257 -3.01 13.69 -20.07
CA HIS A 257 -2.95 15.08 -20.49
C HIS A 257 -3.95 15.93 -19.69
N PHE A 258 -3.49 17.05 -19.12
CA PHE A 258 -4.34 18.02 -18.42
C PHE A 258 -4.15 19.39 -19.05
N ASP A 259 -5.25 20.08 -19.37
CA ASP A 259 -5.23 21.44 -19.88
C ASP A 259 -6.32 22.30 -19.23
N ASP A 260 -5.98 23.50 -18.73
CA ASP A 260 -6.90 24.38 -17.98
C ASP A 260 -7.52 23.68 -16.74
N LEU A 261 -6.66 23.40 -15.75
CA LEU A 261 -7.04 22.74 -14.51
C LEU A 261 -6.97 23.72 -13.34
N ARG A 262 -8.02 23.79 -12.52
CA ARG A 262 -8.07 24.66 -11.33
C ARG A 262 -8.26 23.84 -10.05
N LEU A 263 -7.36 24.00 -9.09
CA LEU A 263 -7.41 23.32 -7.80
C LEU A 263 -7.51 24.39 -6.69
N THR A 264 -8.51 24.29 -5.82
CA THR A 264 -8.73 25.29 -4.76
C THR A 264 -8.99 24.66 -3.40
N GLY A 265 -8.19 25.05 -2.41
CA GLY A 265 -8.37 24.63 -1.02
C GLY A 265 -8.24 23.12 -0.81
N VAL A 266 -7.29 22.49 -1.49
CA VAL A 266 -6.98 21.05 -1.40
C VAL A 266 -5.74 20.84 -0.53
N ALA A 267 -5.55 19.63 0.01
CA ALA A 267 -4.33 19.30 0.78
C ALA A 267 -3.10 19.29 -0.14
N THR A 268 -2.79 18.17 -0.79
CA THR A 268 -1.86 18.11 -1.92
C THR A 268 -2.64 18.22 -3.23
N GLY A 269 -2.23 19.12 -4.12
CA GLY A 269 -2.90 19.31 -5.41
C GLY A 269 -2.71 18.10 -6.32
N ILE A 270 -1.47 17.85 -6.72
CA ILE A 270 -1.13 16.84 -7.73
C ILE A 270 0.03 16.00 -7.20
N SER A 271 -0.14 14.68 -7.20
CA SER A 271 0.90 13.69 -6.90
C SER A 271 1.18 12.81 -8.11
N VAL A 272 2.44 12.71 -8.51
CA VAL A 272 2.90 11.95 -9.68
C VAL A 272 4.00 10.98 -9.26
N LEU A 273 3.71 9.68 -9.32
CA LEU A 273 4.53 8.61 -8.74
C LEU A 273 4.74 7.44 -9.71
N SER A 274 5.61 6.51 -9.32
CA SER A 274 5.72 5.17 -9.92
C SER A 274 5.90 5.19 -11.45
N GLY A 275 6.81 6.04 -11.93
CA GLY A 275 7.16 6.16 -13.35
C GLY A 275 6.09 6.82 -14.23
N ALA A 276 5.06 7.46 -13.64
CA ALA A 276 4.11 8.26 -14.39
C ALA A 276 4.80 9.44 -15.11
N ALA A 277 4.23 9.87 -16.22
CA ALA A 277 4.79 10.94 -17.06
C ALA A 277 3.66 11.75 -17.73
N PRO A 278 2.90 12.55 -16.97
CA PRO A 278 1.84 13.37 -17.53
C PRO A 278 2.37 14.58 -18.31
N THR A 279 1.47 15.16 -19.10
CA THR A 279 1.63 16.50 -19.65
C THR A 279 0.54 17.39 -19.07
N MET A 280 0.92 18.51 -18.47
CA MET A 280 0.02 19.44 -17.81
C MET A 280 0.25 20.85 -18.33
N ARG A 281 -0.83 21.53 -18.69
CA ARG A 281 -0.80 22.88 -19.23
C ARG A 281 -1.87 23.75 -18.58
N ARG A 282 -1.55 25.02 -18.31
CA ARG A 282 -2.49 26.00 -17.71
C ARG A 282 -3.12 25.47 -16.41
N VAL A 283 -2.29 25.07 -15.46
CA VAL A 283 -2.76 24.58 -14.15
C VAL A 283 -2.70 25.72 -13.13
N THR A 284 -3.76 25.94 -12.37
CA THR A 284 -3.81 26.91 -11.28
C THR A 284 -4.11 26.20 -9.97
N VAL A 285 -3.27 26.41 -8.96
CA VAL A 285 -3.46 25.87 -7.60
C VAL A 285 -3.49 27.04 -6.62
N THR A 286 -4.59 27.20 -5.90
CA THR A 286 -4.79 28.31 -4.96
C THR A 286 -5.23 27.82 -3.58
N GLY A 287 -4.47 28.18 -2.55
CA GLY A 287 -4.73 27.72 -1.19
C GLY A 287 -4.45 26.23 -1.00
N GLY A 288 -4.30 25.81 0.26
CA GLY A 288 -4.08 24.41 0.61
C GLY A 288 -3.09 24.23 1.76
N THR A 289 -2.92 23.00 2.21
CA THR A 289 -2.03 22.64 3.33
C THR A 289 -0.83 21.78 2.94
N GLY A 290 -0.80 21.27 1.70
CA GLY A 290 0.28 20.45 1.13
C GLY A 290 0.94 21.11 -0.08
N GLN A 291 1.54 20.29 -0.94
CA GLN A 291 2.23 20.76 -2.15
C GLN A 291 1.22 20.99 -3.29
N ALA A 292 1.46 21.96 -4.17
CA ALA A 292 0.68 22.07 -5.41
C ALA A 292 1.01 20.93 -6.37
N LEU A 293 2.30 20.59 -6.48
CA LEU A 293 2.80 19.52 -7.31
C LEU A 293 3.90 18.75 -6.56
N ALA A 294 3.71 17.44 -6.41
CA ALA A 294 4.69 16.51 -5.87
C ALA A 294 5.00 15.45 -6.94
N VAL A 295 6.26 15.35 -7.34
CA VAL A 295 6.74 14.35 -8.30
C VAL A 295 7.81 13.51 -7.62
N ALA A 296 7.61 12.19 -7.52
CA ALA A 296 8.61 11.28 -6.96
C ALA A 296 8.77 10.01 -7.81
N ASP A 297 10.00 9.72 -8.23
CA ASP A 297 10.32 8.61 -9.16
C ASP A 297 9.45 8.63 -10.43
N ALA A 298 9.22 9.82 -10.96
CA ALA A 298 8.33 10.09 -12.08
C ALA A 298 8.80 11.31 -12.88
N GLY A 299 8.29 11.46 -14.10
CA GLY A 299 8.63 12.57 -14.99
C GLY A 299 7.42 13.40 -15.36
N GLY A 300 7.57 14.25 -16.37
CA GLY A 300 6.45 14.95 -16.98
C GLY A 300 6.80 16.36 -17.43
N VAL A 301 5.86 16.98 -18.15
CA VAL A 301 5.96 18.37 -18.61
C VAL A 301 4.85 19.17 -17.97
N TYR A 302 5.21 20.24 -17.27
CA TYR A 302 4.30 21.10 -16.53
C TYR A 302 4.50 22.54 -17.02
N SER A 303 3.56 23.01 -17.85
CA SER A 303 3.65 24.31 -18.51
C SER A 303 2.55 25.26 -18.05
N HIS A 304 2.85 26.56 -17.90
CA HIS A 304 1.89 27.57 -17.46
C HIS A 304 1.25 27.23 -16.10
N LEU A 305 2.05 26.76 -15.14
CA LEU A 305 1.61 26.45 -13.78
C LEU A 305 1.60 27.71 -12.93
N THR A 306 0.48 28.02 -12.28
CA THR A 306 0.33 29.13 -11.33
C THR A 306 0.00 28.58 -9.94
N VAL A 307 0.78 28.96 -8.94
CA VAL A 307 0.58 28.52 -7.54
C VAL A 307 0.52 29.71 -6.60
N THR A 308 -0.56 29.82 -5.81
CA THR A 308 -0.77 30.93 -4.88
C THR A 308 -1.25 30.49 -3.50
N ASP A 309 -0.79 31.16 -2.45
CA ASP A 309 -1.35 31.13 -1.08
C ASP A 309 -1.36 29.75 -0.37
N LEU A 310 -0.33 28.91 -0.56
CA LEU A 310 -0.23 27.62 0.12
C LEU A 310 0.30 27.73 1.55
N ARG A 311 -0.36 27.03 2.49
CA ARG A 311 0.02 26.95 3.91
C ARG A 311 0.68 25.61 4.22
N THR A 312 1.88 25.41 3.68
CA THR A 312 2.65 24.16 3.83
C THR A 312 4.08 24.43 4.33
N SER A 313 4.65 23.45 5.04
CA SER A 313 6.09 23.42 5.35
C SER A 313 6.93 22.77 4.25
N LEU A 314 6.29 22.10 3.30
CA LEU A 314 6.92 21.47 2.14
C LEU A 314 7.07 22.49 0.98
N PRO A 315 7.93 22.23 -0.01
CA PRO A 315 7.97 23.04 -1.23
C PRO A 315 6.64 23.03 -1.98
N ALA A 316 6.23 24.16 -2.53
CA ALA A 316 5.00 24.26 -3.32
C ALA A 316 5.06 23.37 -4.57
N VAL A 317 6.23 23.31 -5.21
CA VAL A 317 6.58 22.29 -6.21
C VAL A 317 7.75 21.46 -5.68
N GLY A 318 7.51 20.18 -5.41
CA GLY A 318 8.52 19.22 -4.98
C GLY A 318 8.84 18.20 -6.05
N VAL A 319 10.13 18.00 -6.32
CA VAL A 319 10.64 16.97 -7.24
C VAL A 319 11.65 16.10 -6.49
N GLY A 320 11.41 14.80 -6.49
CA GLY A 320 12.19 13.80 -5.76
C GLY A 320 12.46 12.53 -6.56
N GLY A 321 13.46 11.75 -6.15
CA GLY A 321 13.69 10.40 -6.67
C GLY A 321 14.44 10.33 -8.01
N SER A 322 14.77 9.11 -8.41
CA SER A 322 15.86 8.82 -9.37
C SER A 322 15.42 8.65 -10.84
N ALA A 323 14.13 8.82 -11.15
CA ALA A 323 13.57 8.55 -12.46
C ALA A 323 13.11 9.83 -13.19
N SER A 324 13.27 9.83 -14.53
CA SER A 324 12.71 10.73 -15.56
C SER A 324 12.83 12.25 -15.37
N GLU A 325 13.26 12.97 -16.41
CA GLU A 325 13.37 14.45 -16.37
C GLU A 325 12.00 15.11 -16.14
N VAL A 326 11.93 16.03 -15.16
CA VAL A 326 10.79 16.92 -14.93
C VAL A 326 11.03 18.24 -15.64
N ARG A 327 10.08 18.69 -16.45
CA ARG A 327 10.15 19.98 -17.15
C ARG A 327 9.11 20.96 -16.63
N LEU A 328 9.57 22.11 -16.17
CA LEU A 328 8.76 23.23 -15.69
C LEU A 328 8.90 24.38 -16.68
N GLU A 329 7.80 24.83 -17.29
CA GLU A 329 7.79 25.88 -18.30
C GLU A 329 6.78 26.98 -17.95
N ALA A 330 7.17 28.26 -17.96
CA ALA A 330 6.29 29.39 -17.67
C ALA A 330 5.55 29.24 -16.31
N VAL A 331 6.30 28.99 -15.23
CA VAL A 331 5.76 28.73 -13.89
C VAL A 331 5.75 30.00 -13.04
N ARG A 332 4.63 30.30 -12.37
CA ARG A 332 4.47 31.46 -11.47
C ARG A 332 4.08 31.01 -10.07
N ILE A 333 4.83 31.43 -9.05
CA ILE A 333 4.59 31.03 -7.65
C ILE A 333 4.64 32.25 -6.74
N SER A 334 3.64 32.43 -5.87
CA SER A 334 3.60 33.49 -4.87
C SER A 334 2.83 33.07 -3.62
N GLY A 335 3.04 33.76 -2.48
CA GLY A 335 2.30 33.48 -1.24
C GLY A 335 2.56 32.08 -0.66
N VAL A 336 3.77 31.53 -0.83
CA VAL A 336 4.18 30.21 -0.32
C VAL A 336 5.39 30.32 0.60
N ARG A 337 5.71 29.25 1.36
CA ARG A 337 6.93 29.22 2.17
C ARG A 337 8.18 28.96 1.32
N THR A 338 8.24 27.78 0.69
CA THR A 338 9.29 27.40 -0.26
C THR A 338 8.66 27.20 -1.62
N ALA A 339 9.18 27.85 -2.67
CA ALA A 339 8.53 27.81 -3.98
C ALA A 339 8.82 26.51 -4.73
N VAL A 340 10.09 26.19 -4.98
CA VAL A 340 10.48 24.95 -5.66
C VAL A 340 11.57 24.24 -4.87
N GLY A 341 11.42 22.94 -4.67
CA GLY A 341 12.40 22.08 -4.01
C GLY A 341 12.68 20.83 -4.83
N VAL A 342 13.96 20.55 -5.08
CA VAL A 342 14.40 19.40 -5.87
C VAL A 342 15.42 18.61 -5.07
N GLN A 343 15.18 17.31 -4.91
CA GLN A 343 16.07 16.40 -4.20
C GLN A 343 16.33 15.15 -5.03
N ASP A 344 17.59 14.80 -5.28
CA ASP A 344 18.01 13.56 -5.97
C ASP A 344 17.45 13.34 -7.39
N GLY A 345 16.90 14.39 -8.02
CA GLY A 345 16.23 14.34 -9.33
C GLY A 345 16.83 15.26 -10.39
N ALA A 346 16.25 15.24 -11.60
CA ALA A 346 16.62 16.14 -12.70
C ALA A 346 15.45 17.03 -13.09
N VAL A 347 15.65 18.35 -12.99
CA VAL A 347 14.66 19.35 -13.40
C VAL A 347 15.23 20.26 -14.48
N THR A 348 14.42 20.53 -15.49
CA THR A 348 14.63 21.60 -16.45
C THR A 348 13.55 22.66 -16.24
N VAL A 349 13.97 23.90 -16.02
CA VAL A 349 13.11 25.04 -15.71
C VAL A 349 13.32 26.12 -16.75
N HIS A 350 12.24 26.54 -17.40
CA HIS A 350 12.21 27.64 -18.36
C HIS A 350 11.13 28.65 -17.95
N ASP A 351 11.49 29.93 -17.83
CA ASP A 351 10.57 31.01 -17.43
C ASP A 351 9.88 30.74 -16.07
N LEU A 352 10.66 30.75 -14.98
CA LEU A 352 10.14 30.65 -13.61
C LEU A 352 10.04 32.05 -13.00
N THR A 353 8.90 32.40 -12.44
CA THR A 353 8.71 33.62 -11.63
C THR A 353 8.29 33.25 -10.22
N VAL A 354 9.07 33.68 -9.23
CA VAL A 354 8.79 33.53 -7.80
C VAL A 354 8.72 34.91 -7.15
N GLU A 355 7.61 35.21 -6.48
CA GLU A 355 7.38 36.49 -5.80
C GLU A 355 7.05 36.26 -4.32
N GLY A 356 7.94 36.73 -3.43
CA GLY A 356 7.67 36.84 -2.01
C GLY A 356 7.51 35.50 -1.25
N ALA A 357 8.21 34.44 -1.66
CA ALA A 357 8.29 33.20 -0.89
C ALA A 357 8.90 33.46 0.51
N ALA A 358 8.31 32.89 1.57
CA ALA A 358 8.65 33.23 2.95
C ALA A 358 9.97 32.63 3.46
N ASP A 359 10.57 31.68 2.75
CA ASP A 359 11.80 30.98 3.15
C ASP A 359 12.79 30.91 1.97
N ILE A 360 12.52 30.04 0.99
CA ILE A 360 13.41 29.79 -0.15
C ILE A 360 12.65 29.88 -1.48
N GLY A 361 13.22 30.57 -2.47
CA GLY A 361 12.66 30.62 -3.82
C GLY A 361 12.82 29.29 -4.58
N LEU A 362 14.06 28.86 -4.79
CA LEU A 362 14.39 27.59 -5.44
C LEU A 362 15.52 26.92 -4.64
N VAL A 363 15.31 25.67 -4.23
CA VAL A 363 16.33 24.84 -3.57
C VAL A 363 16.57 23.54 -4.34
N THR A 364 17.83 23.18 -4.53
CA THR A 364 18.23 21.93 -5.18
C THR A 364 19.33 21.23 -4.37
N ILE A 365 19.14 19.95 -4.08
CA ILE A 365 20.08 19.13 -3.28
C ILE A 365 20.30 17.80 -3.99
N GLY A 366 21.55 17.43 -4.28
CA GLY A 366 21.88 16.15 -4.93
C GLY A 366 21.29 16.02 -6.35
N ALA A 367 20.99 17.13 -7.01
CA ALA A 367 20.13 17.18 -8.19
C ALA A 367 20.85 17.67 -9.46
N ARG A 368 20.14 17.63 -10.59
CA ARG A 368 20.50 18.37 -11.81
C ARG A 368 19.47 19.46 -12.07
N LEU A 369 19.94 20.69 -12.19
CA LEU A 369 19.12 21.85 -12.52
C LEU A 369 19.62 22.47 -13.82
N THR A 370 18.76 22.44 -14.85
CA THR A 370 18.91 23.28 -16.04
C THR A 370 17.91 24.42 -15.94
N GLY A 371 18.35 25.65 -15.80
CA GLY A 371 17.50 26.83 -15.59
C GLY A 371 17.69 27.88 -16.68
N THR A 372 16.60 28.41 -17.22
CA THR A 372 16.61 29.53 -18.18
C THR A 372 15.54 30.55 -17.80
N ASP A 373 15.87 31.84 -17.84
CA ASP A 373 14.95 32.95 -17.57
C ASP A 373 14.24 32.85 -16.21
N LEU A 374 15.03 32.69 -15.13
CA LEU A 374 14.51 32.59 -13.76
C LEU A 374 14.39 33.99 -13.14
N ARG A 375 13.23 34.35 -12.58
CA ARG A 375 12.99 35.61 -11.87
C ARG A 375 12.54 35.30 -10.44
N ILE A 376 13.36 35.61 -9.45
CA ILE A 376 13.06 35.36 -8.04
C ILE A 376 13.15 36.69 -7.31
N SER A 377 12.11 37.08 -6.58
CA SER A 377 12.08 38.37 -5.90
C SER A 377 11.48 38.31 -4.50
N GLY A 378 12.05 39.10 -3.58
CA GLY A 378 11.51 39.30 -2.23
C GLY A 378 11.52 38.06 -1.34
N THR A 379 12.41 37.09 -1.59
CA THR A 379 12.53 35.86 -0.80
C THR A 379 13.73 35.95 0.15
N PRO A 380 13.69 35.43 1.39
CA PRO A 380 14.87 35.44 2.26
C PRO A 380 16.08 34.76 1.62
N LEU A 381 15.89 33.58 1.03
CA LEU A 381 16.89 32.92 0.20
C LEU A 381 16.36 32.80 -1.24
N GLY A 382 17.11 33.28 -2.22
CA GLY A 382 16.70 33.28 -3.63
C GLY A 382 16.83 31.90 -4.27
N LEU A 383 18.03 31.55 -4.71
CA LEU A 383 18.39 30.25 -5.25
C LEU A 383 19.45 29.61 -4.36
N VAL A 384 19.18 28.39 -3.88
CA VAL A 384 20.07 27.60 -3.04
C VAL A 384 20.39 26.28 -3.74
N ALA A 385 21.67 25.97 -3.88
CA ALA A 385 22.12 24.73 -4.51
C ALA A 385 23.21 24.06 -3.67
N GLU A 386 23.02 22.78 -3.37
CA GLU A 386 23.98 21.91 -2.69
C GLU A 386 24.14 20.63 -3.51
N GLN A 387 25.37 20.14 -3.67
CA GLN A 387 25.66 18.90 -4.43
C GLN A 387 24.94 18.83 -5.78
N THR A 388 24.77 19.97 -6.45
CA THR A 388 23.92 20.09 -7.64
C THR A 388 24.76 20.35 -8.89
N ARG A 389 24.43 19.69 -10.00
CA ARG A 389 24.92 20.10 -11.33
C ARG A 389 24.03 21.21 -11.88
N LEU A 390 24.58 22.40 -11.98
CA LEU A 390 23.91 23.63 -12.39
C LEU A 390 24.21 23.96 -13.85
N SER A 391 23.18 24.27 -14.62
CA SER A 391 23.30 24.96 -15.90
C SER A 391 22.23 26.05 -15.91
N VAL A 392 22.55 27.21 -15.35
CA VAL A 392 21.59 28.31 -15.18
C VAL A 392 22.00 29.48 -16.06
N SER A 393 21.07 29.96 -16.90
CA SER A 393 21.29 31.12 -17.75
C SER A 393 20.15 32.13 -17.69
N GLY A 394 20.49 33.42 -17.65
CA GLY A 394 19.48 34.49 -17.65
C GLY A 394 18.62 34.55 -16.38
N ALA A 395 19.21 34.35 -15.19
CA ALA A 395 18.48 34.45 -13.94
C ALA A 395 18.60 35.83 -13.29
N VAL A 396 17.53 36.33 -12.67
CA VAL A 396 17.46 37.61 -11.97
C VAL A 396 16.89 37.37 -10.57
N VAL A 397 17.69 37.64 -9.54
CA VAL A 397 17.33 37.43 -8.14
C VAL A 397 17.40 38.77 -7.39
N THR A 398 16.28 39.25 -6.86
CA THR A 398 16.17 40.64 -6.35
C THR A 398 15.53 40.74 -4.97
N GLY A 399 16.19 41.44 -4.06
CA GLY A 399 15.69 41.64 -2.69
C GLY A 399 15.66 40.35 -1.86
N GLY A 400 15.80 40.48 -0.54
CA GLY A 400 15.86 39.31 0.34
C GLY A 400 16.93 39.41 1.41
N LYS A 401 17.33 38.26 1.98
CA LYS A 401 18.53 38.15 2.81
C LYS A 401 19.72 37.80 1.94
N SER A 402 19.66 36.70 1.20
CA SER A 402 20.72 36.29 0.28
C SER A 402 20.16 35.86 -1.08
N GLY A 403 20.81 36.30 -2.15
CA GLY A 403 20.34 36.05 -3.51
C GLY A 403 20.64 34.63 -3.98
N LEU A 404 21.90 34.36 -4.30
CA LEU A 404 22.37 33.06 -4.77
C LEU A 404 23.29 32.44 -3.72
N VAL A 405 23.03 31.20 -3.33
CA VAL A 405 23.84 30.41 -2.40
C VAL A 405 24.19 29.09 -3.09
N VAL A 406 25.46 28.91 -3.45
CA VAL A 406 25.95 27.71 -4.13
C VAL A 406 26.99 27.05 -3.23
N GLY A 407 26.62 25.93 -2.63
CA GLY A 407 27.42 25.25 -1.64
C GLY A 407 28.17 24.03 -2.16
N GLU A 408 28.42 23.11 -1.24
CA GLU A 408 29.40 22.05 -1.36
C GLU A 408 29.10 21.17 -2.58
N GLY A 409 30.14 20.88 -3.37
CA GLY A 409 30.05 19.90 -4.45
C GLY A 409 29.28 20.35 -5.69
N CYS A 410 28.74 21.57 -5.73
CA CYS A 410 28.09 22.09 -6.93
C CYS A 410 29.06 22.25 -8.10
N THR A 411 28.61 21.96 -9.32
CA THR A 411 29.41 22.10 -10.56
C THR A 411 28.57 22.62 -11.71
N GLY A 412 29.22 23.16 -12.74
CA GLY A 412 28.58 23.56 -14.00
C GLY A 412 28.68 25.05 -14.29
N ASP A 413 27.63 25.65 -14.86
CA ASP A 413 27.71 26.98 -15.45
C ASP A 413 26.58 27.89 -14.94
N LEU A 414 26.97 29.12 -14.60
CA LEU A 414 26.10 30.25 -14.34
C LEU A 414 26.39 31.33 -15.38
N ILE A 415 25.41 31.66 -16.21
CA ILE A 415 25.59 32.57 -17.35
C ILE A 415 24.56 33.71 -17.28
N ARG A 416 25.00 34.98 -17.30
CA ARG A 416 24.10 36.15 -17.24
C ARG A 416 23.12 36.11 -16.05
N VAL A 417 23.62 35.78 -14.86
CA VAL A 417 22.85 35.79 -13.61
C VAL A 417 23.04 37.13 -12.90
N ALA A 418 21.96 37.83 -12.56
CA ALA A 418 21.97 39.10 -11.84
C ALA A 418 21.40 38.93 -10.42
N SER A 419 22.12 39.41 -9.40
CA SER A 419 21.71 39.35 -7.99
C SER A 419 21.80 40.73 -7.33
N THR A 420 20.67 41.36 -6.97
CA THR A 420 20.67 42.77 -6.53
C THR A 420 19.76 43.05 -5.33
N GLY A 421 20.16 44.02 -4.49
CA GLY A 421 19.33 44.53 -3.40
C GLY A 421 19.17 43.59 -2.18
N HIS A 422 20.10 42.66 -1.96
CA HIS A 422 20.07 41.68 -0.86
C HIS A 422 20.69 42.24 0.43
N ARG A 423 20.05 41.99 1.58
CA ARG A 423 20.51 42.53 2.89
C ARG A 423 21.83 41.94 3.39
N ALA A 424 22.12 40.69 3.05
CA ALA A 424 23.36 40.00 3.39
C ALA A 424 24.21 39.82 2.12
N THR A 425 24.06 38.72 1.38
CA THR A 425 24.97 38.41 0.27
C THR A 425 24.25 38.29 -1.07
N GLY A 426 24.80 38.90 -2.12
CA GLY A 426 24.32 38.78 -3.49
C GLY A 426 24.58 37.38 -4.06
N MET A 427 25.84 36.97 -4.11
CA MET A 427 26.26 35.62 -4.50
C MET A 427 27.24 35.03 -3.48
N PHE A 428 26.88 33.92 -2.85
CA PHE A 428 27.69 33.21 -1.88
C PHE A 428 28.09 31.85 -2.45
N PHE A 429 29.38 31.60 -2.56
CA PHE A 429 29.93 30.31 -3.01
C PHE A 429 30.77 29.69 -1.89
N THR A 430 30.43 28.47 -1.48
CA THR A 430 31.18 27.74 -0.45
C THR A 430 31.50 26.33 -0.89
N ASP A 431 32.78 25.95 -0.85
CA ASP A 431 33.27 24.59 -1.17
C ASP A 431 32.70 23.96 -2.47
N CYS A 432 32.34 24.81 -3.44
CA CYS A 432 31.81 24.37 -4.72
C CYS A 432 32.93 23.79 -5.61
N GLY A 433 32.55 22.82 -6.45
CA GLY A 433 33.43 22.25 -7.46
C GLY A 433 33.69 23.21 -8.62
N ALA A 434 34.07 22.67 -9.79
CA ALA A 434 34.32 23.47 -10.97
C ALA A 434 33.03 24.18 -11.43
N LEU A 435 32.97 25.49 -11.18
CA LEU A 435 31.83 26.34 -11.51
C LEU A 435 32.30 27.50 -12.39
N ALA A 436 31.77 27.60 -13.61
CA ALA A 436 32.02 28.74 -14.49
C ALA A 436 30.94 29.81 -14.26
N VAL A 437 31.37 31.04 -14.00
CA VAL A 437 30.49 32.19 -13.76
C VAL A 437 30.79 33.23 -14.84
N THR A 438 29.88 33.35 -15.80
CA THR A 438 30.08 34.11 -17.04
C THR A 438 29.03 35.21 -17.17
N GLU A 439 29.46 36.47 -17.31
CA GLU A 439 28.59 37.64 -17.46
C GLU A 439 27.56 37.82 -16.32
N CYS A 440 27.85 37.27 -15.14
CA CYS A 440 26.99 37.43 -13.96
C CYS A 440 27.27 38.78 -13.27
N THR A 441 26.30 39.33 -12.54
CA THR A 441 26.42 40.60 -11.83
C THR A 441 25.85 40.49 -10.42
N ALA A 442 26.52 41.08 -9.44
CA ALA A 442 25.99 41.26 -8.10
C ALA A 442 26.24 42.70 -7.67
N THR A 443 25.19 43.46 -7.40
CA THR A 443 25.31 44.90 -7.09
C THR A 443 24.28 45.35 -6.06
N GLY A 444 24.70 46.24 -5.16
CA GLY A 444 23.81 46.87 -4.19
C GLY A 444 23.35 45.90 -3.10
N ASN A 445 24.18 44.91 -2.77
CA ASN A 445 23.96 43.97 -1.68
C ASN A 445 24.83 44.34 -0.46
N GLY A 446 24.62 43.68 0.69
CA GLY A 446 25.52 43.83 1.84
C GLY A 446 26.96 43.45 1.47
N ASP A 447 27.13 42.23 0.97
CA ASP A 447 28.29 41.76 0.24
C ASP A 447 27.84 41.33 -1.16
N ASP A 448 28.47 41.83 -2.21
CA ASP A 448 28.07 41.50 -3.58
C ASP A 448 28.44 40.04 -3.92
N VAL A 449 29.69 39.65 -3.70
CA VAL A 449 30.19 38.28 -3.91
C VAL A 449 31.01 37.83 -2.70
N VAL A 450 30.75 36.63 -2.19
CA VAL A 450 31.50 36.02 -1.08
C VAL A 450 31.96 34.63 -1.48
N LEU A 451 33.24 34.35 -1.25
CA LEU A 451 33.89 33.05 -1.43
C LEU A 451 34.30 32.54 -0.05
N SER A 452 33.85 31.34 0.32
CA SER A 452 34.14 30.72 1.62
C SER A 452 34.65 29.29 1.45
N GLY A 453 35.65 28.89 2.24
CA GLY A 453 36.27 27.57 2.13
C GLY A 453 37.18 27.45 0.90
N THR A 454 37.01 26.39 0.11
CA THR A 454 37.85 26.09 -1.08
C THR A 454 37.08 26.03 -2.42
N PRO A 455 36.30 27.06 -2.78
CA PRO A 455 35.45 27.04 -3.97
C PRO A 455 36.27 27.15 -5.26
N ARG A 456 35.99 26.31 -6.27
CA ARG A 456 36.66 26.35 -7.60
C ARG A 456 35.84 27.11 -8.63
N VAL A 457 35.76 28.43 -8.47
CA VAL A 457 34.95 29.31 -9.33
C VAL A 457 35.82 30.05 -10.35
N THR A 458 35.42 30.05 -11.62
CA THR A 458 36.08 30.86 -12.67
C THR A 458 35.15 31.96 -13.14
N PHE A 459 35.53 33.22 -12.93
CA PHE A 459 34.74 34.38 -13.35
C PHE A 459 35.20 34.89 -14.73
N THR A 460 34.26 35.11 -15.65
CA THR A 460 34.51 35.77 -16.95
C THR A 460 33.43 36.82 -17.23
N GLY A 461 33.82 38.04 -17.61
CA GLY A 461 32.87 39.12 -17.92
C GLY A 461 32.02 39.65 -16.74
N HIS A 462 32.44 39.45 -15.49
CA HIS A 462 31.74 39.96 -14.29
C HIS A 462 31.92 41.48 -14.12
N THR A 463 30.84 42.21 -13.81
CA THR A 463 30.88 43.65 -13.47
C THR A 463 30.47 43.86 -12.01
N GLY A 464 31.43 43.70 -11.11
CA GLY A 464 31.33 43.90 -9.65
C GLY A 464 32.72 43.73 -9.03
N PRO A 465 33.00 44.28 -7.83
CA PRO A 465 34.30 44.10 -7.19
C PRO A 465 34.50 42.62 -6.83
N LEU A 466 35.52 41.99 -7.41
CA LEU A 466 35.99 40.67 -7.01
C LEU A 466 36.61 40.78 -5.60
N PRO A 467 36.26 39.93 -4.63
CA PRO A 467 37.03 39.82 -3.40
C PRO A 467 38.41 39.23 -3.75
N GLU A 468 39.48 39.83 -3.22
CA GLU A 468 40.79 39.21 -3.31
C GLU A 468 40.78 37.87 -2.55
N PRO A 469 41.42 36.81 -3.07
CA PRO A 469 41.59 35.58 -2.32
C PRO A 469 42.50 35.87 -1.14
N ASP A 470 41.99 35.72 0.09
CA ASP A 470 42.82 35.81 1.30
C ASP A 470 43.97 34.79 1.18
N GLY A 471 45.17 35.33 0.96
CA GLY A 471 46.43 34.60 0.94
C GLY A 471 46.86 34.18 2.35
N PRO A 472 47.85 33.29 2.45
CA PRO A 472 48.21 32.62 3.70
C PRO A 472 48.80 33.62 4.71
N GLU A 473 48.36 33.54 5.96
CA GLU A 473 48.83 34.38 7.07
C GLU A 473 50.38 34.31 7.27
N PRO A 474 51.04 35.44 7.58
CA PRO A 474 52.42 35.46 8.04
C PRO A 474 52.52 35.18 9.55
N GLY A 475 53.64 34.55 9.95
CA GLY A 475 53.87 34.02 11.29
C GLY A 475 53.77 35.01 12.46
N GLY A 476 53.50 34.44 13.65
CA GLY A 476 53.38 35.15 14.93
C GLY A 476 54.64 35.88 15.39
N PRO A 477 54.54 36.70 16.46
CA PRO A 477 54.48 36.09 17.80
C PRO A 477 53.58 36.79 18.86
N ASP A 478 53.22 35.97 19.85
CA ASP A 478 53.01 36.22 21.29
C ASP A 478 51.66 36.70 21.89
N SER A 479 51.22 35.91 22.88
CA SER A 479 50.54 36.25 24.15
C SER A 479 48.99 36.43 24.27
N GLY A 480 48.26 35.30 24.21
CA GLY A 480 47.13 34.92 25.11
C GLY A 480 45.74 35.60 24.96
N PRO A 481 44.67 35.11 25.64
CA PRO A 481 44.49 33.84 26.36
C PRO A 481 43.55 32.86 25.62
N GLY A 482 43.76 31.56 25.86
CA GLY A 482 43.06 30.47 25.17
C GLY A 482 41.55 30.38 25.40
N ARG A 483 40.87 29.91 24.34
CA ARG A 483 39.54 29.28 24.36
C ARG A 483 39.57 28.06 23.41
N PRO A 484 38.79 27.02 23.69
CA PRO A 484 39.32 25.67 23.90
C PRO A 484 39.44 24.88 22.60
N SER A 485 40.53 24.11 22.48
CA SER A 485 40.49 22.86 21.73
C SER A 485 39.30 22.04 22.22
N ALA A 486 38.48 21.52 21.30
CA ALA A 486 37.57 20.43 21.62
C ALA A 486 38.39 19.38 22.40
N PRO A 487 37.90 18.93 23.56
CA PRO A 487 38.70 18.09 24.44
C PRO A 487 39.16 16.88 23.64
N ASP A 488 40.47 16.59 23.69
CA ASP A 488 40.93 15.22 23.59
C ASP A 488 40.04 14.45 24.56
N GLN A 489 39.10 13.68 24.02
CA GLN A 489 38.26 12.84 24.85
C GLN A 489 39.24 12.00 25.68
N PRO A 490 39.08 11.95 27.01
CA PRO A 490 39.97 11.16 27.84
C PRO A 490 40.02 9.77 27.23
N VAL A 491 41.23 9.31 26.87
CA VAL A 491 41.44 7.99 26.28
C VAL A 491 40.75 7.00 27.20
N THR A 492 39.59 6.51 26.76
CA THR A 492 38.78 5.60 27.56
C THR A 492 39.67 4.39 27.78
N SER A 493 39.94 4.04 29.04
CA SER A 493 40.73 2.85 29.30
C SER A 493 40.01 1.64 28.71
N LEU A 494 40.77 0.65 28.25
CA LEU A 494 40.20 -0.57 27.67
C LEU A 494 39.16 -1.20 28.61
N ASP A 495 39.44 -1.17 29.92
CA ASP A 495 38.55 -1.68 30.96
C ASP A 495 37.21 -0.95 30.99
N VAL A 496 37.20 0.38 30.84
CA VAL A 496 35.96 1.18 30.80
C VAL A 496 35.18 0.88 29.52
N ALA A 497 35.85 0.82 28.37
CA ALA A 497 35.20 0.53 27.08
C ALA A 497 34.58 -0.89 27.04
N LEU A 498 35.23 -1.88 27.66
CA LEU A 498 34.70 -3.23 27.81
C LEU A 498 33.55 -3.30 28.81
N ALA A 499 33.65 -2.62 29.95
CA ALA A 499 32.54 -2.54 30.92
C ALA A 499 31.29 -1.88 30.31
N GLU A 500 31.51 -0.89 29.46
CA GLU A 500 30.48 -0.20 28.69
C GLU A 500 29.77 -1.11 27.68
N LEU A 501 30.51 -1.96 26.97
CA LEU A 501 29.95 -3.01 26.13
C LEU A 501 29.15 -4.02 26.97
N ASP A 502 29.63 -4.37 28.16
CA ASP A 502 28.99 -5.32 29.06
C ASP A 502 27.68 -4.81 29.65
N ALA A 503 27.58 -3.51 29.88
CA ALA A 503 26.37 -2.84 30.33
C ALA A 503 25.24 -2.84 29.28
N MET A 504 25.51 -3.18 28.01
CA MET A 504 24.45 -3.40 27.03
C MET A 504 23.62 -4.63 27.41
N ILE A 505 22.31 -4.59 27.21
CA ILE A 505 21.45 -5.72 27.55
C ILE A 505 21.59 -6.81 26.48
N GLY A 506 21.67 -8.07 26.90
CA GLY A 506 21.74 -9.22 26.01
C GLY A 506 23.02 -9.31 25.18
N LEU A 507 22.89 -9.74 23.93
CA LEU A 507 23.98 -9.77 22.93
C LEU A 507 25.19 -10.63 23.36
N GLY A 508 25.00 -11.67 24.17
CA GLY A 508 26.10 -12.46 24.74
C GLY A 508 27.10 -13.01 23.72
N HIS A 509 26.61 -13.53 22.59
CA HIS A 509 27.45 -14.00 21.49
C HIS A 509 28.27 -12.86 20.85
N VAL A 510 27.61 -11.73 20.55
CA VAL A 510 28.26 -10.53 19.99
C VAL A 510 29.34 -10.00 20.93
N LYS A 511 29.06 -9.88 22.23
CA LYS A 511 30.03 -9.45 23.23
C LYS A 511 31.24 -10.39 23.31
N THR A 512 31.00 -11.69 23.20
CA THR A 512 32.07 -12.70 23.20
C THR A 512 32.96 -12.54 21.97
N GLU A 513 32.37 -12.34 20.80
CA GLU A 513 33.13 -12.19 19.56
C GLU A 513 33.91 -10.87 19.53
N ILE A 514 33.33 -9.77 20.01
CA ILE A 514 34.02 -8.48 20.15
C ILE A 514 35.21 -8.59 21.12
N ARG A 515 35.06 -9.29 22.25
CA ARG A 515 36.18 -9.56 23.17
C ARG A 515 37.26 -10.39 22.50
N ARG A 516 36.90 -11.43 21.77
CA ARG A 516 37.85 -12.27 21.04
C ARG A 516 38.68 -11.45 20.05
N LEU A 517 38.05 -10.50 19.36
CA LEU A 517 38.74 -9.56 18.47
C LEU A 517 39.68 -8.64 19.26
N ALA A 518 39.22 -8.09 20.38
CA ALA A 518 40.04 -7.25 21.26
C ALA A 518 41.26 -7.99 21.81
N ASP A 519 41.09 -9.23 22.25
CA ASP A 519 42.16 -10.10 22.76
C ASP A 519 43.17 -10.44 21.65
N LEU A 520 42.71 -10.70 20.43
CA LEU A 520 43.57 -10.96 19.29
C LEU A 520 44.42 -9.73 18.94
N ILE A 521 43.81 -8.54 18.95
CA ILE A 521 44.49 -7.26 18.73
C ILE A 521 45.54 -7.01 19.81
N GLU A 522 45.19 -7.17 21.08
CA GLU A 522 46.11 -6.98 22.21
C GLU A 522 47.25 -8.01 22.18
N HIS A 523 46.96 -9.26 21.84
CA HIS A 523 47.99 -10.28 21.66
C HIS A 523 48.99 -9.87 20.57
N GLN A 524 48.50 -9.36 19.44
CA GLN A 524 49.36 -8.94 18.33
C GLN A 524 50.21 -7.70 18.69
N ARG A 525 49.66 -6.76 19.47
CA ARG A 525 50.40 -5.61 20.01
C ARG A 525 51.54 -6.04 20.92
N ARG A 526 51.31 -7.02 21.80
CA ARG A 526 52.35 -7.58 22.68
C ARG A 526 53.45 -8.30 21.91
N ARG A 527 53.11 -9.01 20.83
CA ARG A 527 54.11 -9.64 19.94
C ARG A 527 55.03 -8.62 19.28
N GLU A 528 54.46 -7.52 18.79
CA GLU A 528 55.22 -6.44 18.18
C GLU A 528 56.12 -5.71 19.18
N ALA A 529 55.65 -5.48 20.41
CA ALA A 529 56.48 -4.91 21.47
C ALA A 529 57.72 -5.76 21.79
N GLN A 530 57.70 -7.06 21.42
CA GLN A 530 58.82 -8.00 21.55
C GLN A 530 59.58 -8.21 20.23
N GLY A 531 59.33 -7.39 19.20
CA GLY A 531 60.00 -7.47 17.90
C GLY A 531 59.62 -8.68 17.04
N LEU A 532 58.56 -9.41 17.39
CA LEU A 532 58.09 -10.56 16.62
C LEU A 532 57.26 -10.10 15.41
N PRO A 533 57.34 -10.81 14.26
CA PRO A 533 56.62 -10.42 13.04
C PRO A 533 55.11 -10.37 13.25
N ARG A 534 54.48 -9.34 12.68
CA ARG A 534 53.02 -9.15 12.69
C ARG A 534 52.34 -10.18 11.79
N GLY A 535 51.32 -10.87 12.31
CA GLY A 535 50.40 -11.65 11.48
C GLY A 535 49.45 -10.72 10.71
N VAL A 536 49.01 -11.14 9.52
CA VAL A 536 47.95 -10.42 8.78
C VAL A 536 46.67 -10.50 9.61
N THR A 537 46.21 -9.35 10.11
CA THR A 537 44.95 -9.25 10.86
C THR A 537 43.97 -8.45 10.02
N HIS A 538 42.90 -9.08 9.56
CA HIS A 538 41.83 -8.40 8.85
C HIS A 538 40.97 -7.64 9.87
N ARG A 539 40.92 -6.30 9.75
CA ARG A 539 40.30 -5.41 10.76
C ARG A 539 38.86 -5.01 10.44
N HIS A 540 38.40 -5.25 9.21
CA HIS A 540 37.06 -4.87 8.76
C HIS A 540 36.04 -5.94 9.14
N LEU A 541 34.83 -5.53 9.54
CA LEU A 541 33.82 -6.40 10.15
C LEU A 541 32.50 -6.35 9.37
N ILE A 542 31.75 -7.45 9.43
CA ILE A 542 30.36 -7.51 8.93
C ILE A 542 29.42 -7.68 10.11
N PHE A 543 28.42 -6.82 10.23
CA PHE A 543 27.38 -6.92 11.25
C PHE A 543 26.08 -7.42 10.58
N ALA A 544 25.78 -8.71 10.74
CA ALA A 544 24.63 -9.33 10.11
C ALA A 544 23.49 -9.50 11.11
N GLY A 545 22.28 -9.04 10.81
CA GLY A 545 21.09 -9.39 11.60
C GLY A 545 19.89 -8.50 11.32
N PRO A 546 18.75 -8.76 11.98
CA PRO A 546 17.51 -7.96 11.84
C PRO A 546 17.66 -6.49 12.30
N PRO A 547 16.71 -5.60 11.96
CA PRO A 547 16.73 -4.20 12.37
C PRO A 547 16.51 -4.05 13.87
N GLY A 548 17.11 -3.02 14.46
CA GLY A 548 16.94 -2.69 15.88
C GLY A 548 17.63 -3.63 16.86
N THR A 549 18.56 -4.50 16.41
CA THR A 549 19.38 -5.35 17.29
C THR A 549 20.60 -4.64 17.89
N GLY A 550 20.75 -3.32 17.67
CA GLY A 550 21.83 -2.52 18.25
C GLY A 550 23.16 -2.51 17.48
N LYS A 551 23.17 -2.77 16.16
CA LYS A 551 24.39 -2.81 15.33
C LYS A 551 25.22 -1.52 15.41
N THR A 552 24.58 -0.37 15.22
CA THR A 552 25.21 0.95 15.32
C THR A 552 25.79 1.21 16.72
N GLU A 553 25.06 0.84 17.78
CA GLU A 553 25.54 1.01 19.15
C GLU A 553 26.77 0.14 19.45
N VAL A 554 26.76 -1.13 19.03
CA VAL A 554 27.94 -2.00 19.15
C VAL A 554 29.11 -1.46 18.33
N ALA A 555 28.88 -0.84 17.17
CA ALA A 555 29.93 -0.20 16.38
C ALA A 555 30.59 0.96 17.13
N ARG A 556 29.81 1.79 17.85
CA ARG A 556 30.34 2.86 18.71
C ARG A 556 31.17 2.30 19.87
N ARG A 557 30.72 1.24 20.53
CA ARG A 557 31.50 0.59 21.59
C ARG A 557 32.77 -0.08 21.06
N TYR A 558 32.69 -0.70 19.88
CA TYR A 558 33.87 -1.26 19.23
C TYR A 558 34.89 -0.17 18.87
N ALA A 559 34.45 1.02 18.42
CA ALA A 559 35.35 2.15 18.17
C ALA A 559 36.10 2.58 19.44
N ALA A 560 35.41 2.64 20.59
CA ALA A 560 36.05 2.96 21.87
C ALA A 560 37.11 1.90 22.25
N ILE A 561 36.79 0.61 22.11
CA ILE A 561 37.72 -0.50 22.36
C ILE A 561 38.93 -0.43 21.41
N ALA A 562 38.68 -0.26 20.11
CA ALA A 562 39.73 -0.17 19.09
C ALA A 562 40.63 1.05 19.31
N SER A 563 40.07 2.18 19.75
CA SER A 563 40.84 3.37 20.10
C SER A 563 41.70 3.15 21.35
N ALA A 564 41.16 2.51 22.38
CA ALA A 564 41.89 2.18 23.62
C ALA A 564 43.05 1.21 23.37
N LEU A 565 42.90 0.29 22.40
CA LEU A 565 43.95 -0.63 21.96
C LEU A 565 44.96 0.00 20.99
N GLY A 566 44.75 1.26 20.58
CA GLY A 566 45.62 1.96 19.63
C GLY A 566 45.51 1.47 18.18
N VAL A 567 44.40 0.80 17.83
CA VAL A 567 44.11 0.35 16.45
C VAL A 567 43.66 1.50 15.57
N ILE A 568 42.86 2.40 16.15
CA ILE A 568 42.37 3.63 15.53
C ILE A 568 42.76 4.80 16.44
N ARG A 569 42.97 5.99 15.86
CA ARG A 569 43.47 7.16 16.59
C ARG A 569 42.37 8.02 17.20
N ARG A 570 41.13 7.85 16.74
CA ARG A 570 39.93 8.60 17.11
C ARG A 570 38.85 7.61 17.53
N ASN A 571 38.27 7.82 18.72
CA ASN A 571 37.01 7.20 19.10
C ASN A 571 35.85 7.86 18.32
N HIS A 572 35.75 7.55 17.04
CA HIS A 572 34.81 8.17 16.11
C HIS A 572 34.22 7.13 15.19
N VAL A 573 32.89 7.17 15.05
CA VAL A 573 32.14 6.39 14.06
C VAL A 573 31.46 7.36 13.12
N GLU A 574 31.81 7.27 11.84
CA GLU A 574 31.10 7.91 10.73
C GLU A 574 30.08 6.90 10.20
N GLU A 575 28.80 7.21 10.34
CA GLU A 575 27.68 6.38 9.91
C GLU A 575 27.16 6.85 8.55
N VAL A 576 27.06 5.93 7.59
CA VAL A 576 26.71 6.21 6.20
C VAL A 576 25.82 5.11 5.64
N ASP A 577 25.09 5.38 4.57
CA ASP A 577 24.25 4.42 3.86
C ASP A 577 24.48 4.52 2.33
N ARG A 578 23.64 3.86 1.53
CA ARG A 578 23.70 3.95 0.06
C ARG A 578 23.58 5.39 -0.45
N SER A 579 22.69 6.19 0.12
CA SER A 579 22.49 7.59 -0.31
C SER A 579 23.73 8.45 -0.05
N THR A 580 24.49 8.11 1.00
CA THR A 580 25.71 8.84 1.37
C THR A 580 26.93 8.42 0.54
N LEU A 581 26.95 7.17 0.04
CA LEU A 581 28.12 6.58 -0.62
C LEU A 581 28.04 6.54 -2.15
N VAL A 582 26.83 6.47 -2.70
CA VAL A 582 26.59 6.28 -4.14
C VAL A 582 26.02 7.54 -4.74
N GLY A 583 26.77 8.12 -5.67
CA GLY A 583 26.32 9.26 -6.46
C GLY A 583 25.43 8.81 -7.62
N SER A 584 24.62 9.72 -8.13
CA SER A 584 23.75 9.49 -9.29
C SER A 584 24.49 9.66 -10.63
N VAL A 585 25.79 9.98 -10.59
CA VAL A 585 26.63 10.31 -11.75
C VAL A 585 27.92 9.48 -11.81
N ILE A 586 28.38 9.16 -13.03
CA ILE A 586 29.65 8.45 -13.29
C ILE A 586 30.83 9.22 -12.67
N GLY A 587 31.57 8.56 -11.77
CA GLY A 587 32.73 9.12 -11.05
C GLY A 587 32.40 9.83 -9.72
N GLU A 588 31.14 10.21 -9.49
CA GLU A 588 30.72 10.86 -8.24
C GLU A 588 30.70 9.89 -7.06
N THR A 589 30.25 8.66 -7.31
CA THR A 589 30.32 7.55 -6.37
C THR A 589 31.72 7.37 -5.77
N GLU A 590 32.78 7.47 -6.59
CA GLU A 590 34.15 7.39 -6.08
C GLU A 590 34.48 8.57 -5.16
N LYS A 591 34.02 9.78 -5.50
CA LYS A 591 34.24 10.98 -4.68
C LYS A 591 33.51 10.91 -3.34
N LEU A 592 32.22 10.53 -3.33
CA LEU A 592 31.41 10.41 -2.12
C LEU A 592 31.93 9.30 -1.21
N SER A 593 32.23 8.13 -1.78
CA SER A 593 32.85 7.03 -1.06
C SER A 593 34.21 7.42 -0.46
N ARG A 594 35.05 8.19 -1.19
CA ARG A 594 36.30 8.74 -0.66
C ARG A 594 36.08 9.76 0.44
N ALA A 595 35.12 10.67 0.29
CA ALA A 595 34.82 11.71 1.28
C ALA A 595 34.30 11.11 2.59
N ALA A 596 33.37 10.17 2.51
CA ALA A 596 32.87 9.40 3.65
C ALA A 596 34.02 8.66 4.37
N PHE A 597 34.87 7.96 3.61
CA PHE A 597 36.04 7.29 4.18
C PHE A 597 37.02 8.28 4.82
N GLN A 598 37.22 9.45 4.22
CA GLN A 598 38.11 10.48 4.74
C GLN A 598 37.60 11.09 6.05
N ARG A 599 36.28 11.30 6.21
CA ARG A 599 35.70 11.73 7.50
C ARG A 599 35.90 10.67 8.58
N ALA A 600 35.77 9.41 8.21
CA ALA A 600 36.02 8.25 9.06
C ALA A 600 37.50 7.98 9.38
N ARG A 601 38.46 8.67 8.73
CA ARG A 601 39.90 8.38 8.93
C ARG A 601 40.33 8.53 10.37
N GLY A 602 41.17 7.58 10.78
CA GLY A 602 41.57 7.42 12.18
C GLY A 602 40.47 6.85 13.06
N GLY A 603 39.31 6.48 12.52
CA GLY A 603 38.13 6.00 13.25
C GLY A 603 37.49 4.78 12.56
N VAL A 604 36.16 4.67 12.68
CA VAL A 604 35.33 3.63 12.07
C VAL A 604 34.40 4.22 11.02
N LEU A 605 34.37 3.64 9.81
CA LEU A 605 33.32 3.86 8.81
C LEU A 605 32.26 2.77 8.96
N PHE A 606 31.06 3.13 9.41
CA PHE A 606 29.93 2.21 9.56
C PHE A 606 28.95 2.41 8.41
N ILE A 607 28.79 1.38 7.56
CA ILE A 607 27.91 1.39 6.40
C ILE A 607 26.64 0.63 6.77
N ASP A 608 25.54 1.34 7.02
CA ASP A 608 24.24 0.72 7.26
C ASP A 608 23.59 0.28 5.95
N GLU A 609 22.81 -0.80 6.03
CA GLU A 609 22.18 -1.46 4.88
C GLU A 609 23.11 -1.68 3.69
N ALA A 610 24.35 -2.11 3.95
CA ALA A 610 25.42 -2.23 2.95
C ALA A 610 25.05 -3.11 1.74
N TYR A 611 24.12 -4.05 1.91
CA TYR A 611 23.58 -4.87 0.81
C TYR A 611 22.86 -4.04 -0.26
N ALA A 612 22.31 -2.88 0.10
CA ALA A 612 21.71 -1.96 -0.85
C ALA A 612 22.72 -1.50 -1.90
N LEU A 613 24.03 -1.46 -1.59
CA LEU A 613 25.09 -1.14 -2.56
C LEU A 613 25.22 -2.18 -3.68
N ALA A 614 24.69 -3.40 -3.49
CA ALA A 614 24.72 -4.48 -4.48
C ALA A 614 23.35 -4.85 -5.07
N ALA A 615 22.30 -4.04 -4.84
CA ALA A 615 20.95 -4.30 -5.35
C ALA A 615 20.87 -4.25 -6.89
N ASP A 616 19.97 -5.07 -7.44
CA ASP A 616 20.00 -5.60 -8.81
C ASP A 616 19.06 -4.86 -9.79
N ASP A 617 19.09 -3.52 -9.82
CA ASP A 617 18.37 -2.76 -10.86
C ASP A 617 19.20 -2.69 -12.14
N SER A 618 18.58 -3.04 -13.27
CA SER A 618 19.22 -3.25 -14.58
C SER A 618 19.91 -2.02 -15.21
N SER A 619 19.86 -0.84 -14.58
CA SER A 619 20.66 0.35 -14.93
C SER A 619 21.51 0.92 -13.79
N SER A 620 21.31 0.48 -12.53
CA SER A 620 22.01 0.98 -11.34
C SER A 620 23.17 0.07 -10.88
N ARG A 621 23.33 -1.10 -11.52
CA ARG A 621 24.38 -2.10 -11.25
C ARG A 621 25.81 -1.52 -11.23
N ASP A 622 26.09 -0.48 -12.01
CA ASP A 622 27.43 0.07 -12.07
C ASP A 622 27.76 0.97 -10.88
N PHE A 623 26.89 1.88 -10.45
CA PHE A 623 27.26 2.88 -9.42
C PHE A 623 27.46 2.28 -8.03
N GLY A 624 26.59 1.36 -7.59
CA GLY A 624 26.75 0.69 -6.31
C GLY A 624 28.04 -0.15 -6.25
N ARG A 625 28.38 -0.83 -7.36
CA ARG A 625 29.63 -1.58 -7.51
C ARG A 625 30.85 -0.67 -7.47
N HIS A 626 30.81 0.51 -8.08
CA HIS A 626 31.92 1.47 -8.02
C HIS A 626 32.16 2.03 -6.60
N ALA A 627 31.12 2.16 -5.76
CA ALA A 627 31.29 2.54 -4.35
C ALA A 627 32.02 1.44 -3.59
N VAL A 628 31.57 0.20 -3.78
CA VAL A 628 32.19 -0.99 -3.18
C VAL A 628 33.66 -1.11 -3.62
N GLU A 629 33.95 -0.98 -4.90
CA GLU A 629 35.32 -1.03 -5.44
C GLU A 629 36.21 0.10 -4.88
N THR A 630 35.68 1.32 -4.78
CA THR A 630 36.39 2.47 -4.20
C THR A 630 36.70 2.24 -2.72
N ILE A 631 35.70 1.84 -1.93
CA ILE A 631 35.86 1.57 -0.50
C ILE A 631 36.85 0.43 -0.29
N MET A 632 36.78 -0.64 -1.10
CA MET A 632 37.74 -1.74 -1.04
C MET A 632 39.18 -1.29 -1.33
N LYS A 633 39.39 -0.40 -2.30
CA LYS A 633 40.71 0.17 -2.57
C LYS A 633 41.20 0.99 -1.38
N LEU A 634 40.35 1.83 -0.79
CA LEU A 634 40.70 2.63 0.40
C LEU A 634 40.96 1.78 1.65
N MET A 635 40.21 0.68 1.82
CA MET A 635 40.46 -0.30 2.87
C MET A 635 41.87 -0.91 2.75
N GLU A 636 42.35 -1.15 1.53
CA GLU A 636 43.71 -1.64 1.28
C GLU A 636 44.76 -0.58 1.58
N ASP A 637 44.56 0.63 1.04
CA ASP A 637 45.51 1.76 1.14
C ASP A 637 45.63 2.27 2.60
N HIS A 638 44.57 2.13 3.40
CA HIS A 638 44.48 2.65 4.77
C HIS A 638 44.16 1.57 5.82
N ARG A 639 44.56 0.32 5.56
CA ARG A 639 44.30 -0.85 6.43
C ARG A 639 44.74 -0.71 7.89
N ASP A 640 45.69 0.19 8.17
CA ASP A 640 46.29 0.38 9.48
C ASP A 640 45.69 1.54 10.29
N ASP A 641 44.81 2.37 9.70
CA ASP A 641 44.31 3.62 10.30
C ASP A 641 42.77 3.73 10.29
N THR A 642 42.03 2.82 9.64
CA THR A 642 40.56 2.91 9.55
C THR A 642 39.91 1.54 9.57
N VAL A 643 38.90 1.37 10.40
CA VAL A 643 38.06 0.16 10.41
C VAL A 643 36.81 0.44 9.59
N VAL A 644 36.37 -0.56 8.80
CA VAL A 644 35.11 -0.48 8.05
C VAL A 644 34.20 -1.57 8.58
N ILE A 645 32.98 -1.20 8.95
CA ILE A 645 31.93 -2.10 9.41
C ILE A 645 30.76 -2.01 8.43
N ALA A 646 30.43 -3.12 7.78
CA ALA A 646 29.28 -3.20 6.87
C ALA A 646 28.12 -3.93 7.57
N ALA A 647 26.95 -3.30 7.66
CA ALA A 647 25.80 -3.82 8.37
C ALA A 647 24.62 -4.13 7.45
N GLY A 648 23.82 -5.16 7.77
CA GLY A 648 22.62 -5.48 7.00
C GLY A 648 21.97 -6.81 7.38
N TYR A 649 20.96 -7.21 6.60
CA TYR A 649 20.24 -8.47 6.80
C TYR A 649 21.12 -9.69 6.48
N PRO A 650 21.04 -10.79 7.25
CA PRO A 650 21.95 -11.93 7.08
C PRO A 650 21.98 -12.52 5.66
N ASN A 651 20.81 -12.68 5.03
CA ASN A 651 20.72 -13.26 3.69
C ASN A 651 21.26 -12.31 2.61
N GLU A 652 20.98 -11.01 2.73
CA GLU A 652 21.45 -10.01 1.77
C GLU A 652 22.95 -9.74 1.93
N MET A 653 23.48 -9.75 3.15
CA MET A 653 24.92 -9.67 3.41
C MET A 653 25.66 -10.90 2.89
N ARG A 654 25.06 -12.10 2.97
CA ARG A 654 25.64 -13.31 2.36
C ARG A 654 25.73 -13.18 0.85
N LYS A 655 24.66 -12.72 0.19
CA LYS A 655 24.66 -12.45 -1.26
C LYS A 655 25.70 -11.40 -1.65
N LEU A 656 25.80 -10.30 -0.89
CA LEU A 656 26.81 -9.27 -1.09
C LEU A 656 28.22 -9.87 -1.02
N MET A 657 28.50 -10.73 -0.03
CA MET A 657 29.79 -11.39 0.09
C MET A 657 30.08 -12.41 -1.02
N ASP A 658 29.07 -13.12 -1.50
CA ASP A 658 29.19 -14.08 -2.59
C ASP A 658 29.36 -13.39 -3.96
N SER A 659 28.90 -12.13 -4.09
CA SER A 659 28.98 -11.35 -5.33
C SER A 659 30.41 -10.92 -5.72
N ASN A 660 31.32 -10.83 -4.76
CA ASN A 660 32.71 -10.41 -5.01
C ASN A 660 33.71 -11.13 -4.08
N PRO A 661 34.57 -12.01 -4.62
CA PRO A 661 35.61 -12.70 -3.85
C PRO A 661 36.56 -11.78 -3.08
N GLY A 662 36.77 -10.53 -3.56
CA GLY A 662 37.61 -9.54 -2.91
C GLY A 662 37.02 -8.90 -1.65
N LEU A 663 35.70 -9.01 -1.44
CA LEU A 663 35.06 -8.62 -0.18
C LEU A 663 35.32 -9.68 0.90
N ARG A 664 35.19 -10.96 0.55
CA ARG A 664 35.49 -12.09 1.46
C ARG A 664 36.91 -12.09 2.00
N SER A 665 37.89 -11.62 1.22
CA SER A 665 39.29 -11.57 1.66
C SER A 665 39.63 -10.35 2.51
N ARG A 666 38.79 -9.31 2.54
CA ARG A 666 39.05 -8.05 3.26
C ARG A 666 38.25 -7.90 4.55
N PHE A 667 37.06 -8.48 4.61
CA PHE A 667 36.27 -8.55 5.84
C PHE A 667 36.68 -9.79 6.66
N GLY A 668 37.27 -9.54 7.83
CA GLY A 668 37.94 -10.56 8.63
C GLY A 668 37.02 -11.42 9.49
N ALA A 669 35.86 -10.89 9.85
CA ALA A 669 34.88 -11.58 10.69
C ALA A 669 33.46 -11.09 10.38
N THR A 670 32.50 -12.01 10.48
CA THR A 670 31.07 -11.71 10.49
C THR A 670 30.54 -11.91 11.90
N ILE A 671 29.90 -10.89 12.44
CA ILE A 671 29.27 -10.89 13.75
C ILE A 671 27.76 -10.96 13.53
N ASP A 672 27.17 -12.08 13.96
CA ASP A 672 25.74 -12.30 13.88
C ASP A 672 25.01 -11.70 15.09
N PHE A 673 24.04 -10.84 14.80
CA PHE A 673 23.14 -10.20 15.73
C PHE A 673 21.79 -10.91 15.71
N PRO A 674 21.50 -11.78 16.68
CA PRO A 674 20.20 -12.41 16.80
C PRO A 674 19.14 -11.40 17.22
N ASN A 675 17.87 -11.74 17.02
CA ASN A 675 16.77 -11.03 17.69
C ASN A 675 16.95 -11.10 19.20
N TYR A 676 16.56 -10.04 19.90
CA TYR A 676 16.49 -10.07 21.36
C TYR A 676 15.43 -11.06 21.82
N THR A 677 15.74 -11.80 22.88
CA THR A 677 14.78 -12.62 23.58
C THR A 677 13.75 -11.75 24.30
N PRO A 678 12.53 -12.26 24.57
CA PRO A 678 11.54 -11.51 25.34
C PRO A 678 12.06 -10.99 26.68
N ALA A 679 12.85 -11.78 27.40
CA ALA A 679 13.47 -11.36 28.66
C ALA A 679 14.43 -10.18 28.48
N GLU A 680 15.24 -10.18 27.42
CA GLU A 680 16.12 -9.06 27.08
C GLU A 680 15.33 -7.81 26.66
N LEU A 681 14.23 -7.98 25.91
CA LEU A 681 13.35 -6.86 25.53
C LEU A 681 12.68 -6.22 26.76
N VAL A 682 12.22 -7.02 27.72
CA VAL A 682 11.67 -6.52 28.98
C VAL A 682 12.73 -5.75 29.77
N ALA A 683 13.96 -6.27 29.83
CA ALA A 683 15.06 -5.56 30.45
C ALA A 683 15.36 -4.23 29.74
N ILE A 684 15.26 -4.17 28.40
CA ILE A 684 15.42 -2.93 27.63
C ILE A 684 14.32 -1.91 27.97
N VAL A 685 13.05 -2.33 28.02
CA VAL A 685 11.93 -1.46 28.44
C VAL A 685 12.14 -0.97 29.88
N THR A 686 12.52 -1.87 30.78
CA THR A 686 12.79 -1.54 32.19
C THR A 686 13.92 -0.53 32.32
N LYS A 687 14.96 -0.64 31.49
CA LYS A 687 16.04 0.32 31.45
C LYS A 687 15.59 1.70 30.96
N PHE A 688 14.83 1.78 29.86
CA PHE A 688 14.28 3.06 29.40
C PHE A 688 13.34 3.70 30.43
N ALA A 689 12.52 2.89 31.10
CA ALA A 689 11.69 3.35 32.21
C ALA A 689 12.53 3.94 33.34
N ALA A 690 13.57 3.24 33.79
CA ALA A 690 14.44 3.71 34.85
C ALA A 690 15.24 4.98 34.47
N ASP A 691 15.72 5.07 33.22
CA ASP A 691 16.44 6.24 32.71
C ASP A 691 15.56 7.51 32.71
N GLU A 692 14.24 7.36 32.60
CA GLU A 692 13.24 8.43 32.67
C GLU A 692 12.48 8.50 34.02
N GLU A 693 13.00 7.89 35.09
CA GLU A 693 12.42 7.85 36.45
C GLU A 693 11.04 7.15 36.58
N TYR A 694 10.65 6.28 35.64
CA TYR A 694 9.48 5.40 35.76
C TYR A 694 9.83 4.07 36.44
N THR A 695 8.85 3.49 37.13
CA THR A 695 8.97 2.17 37.77
C THR A 695 8.13 1.13 37.05
N VAL A 696 8.70 -0.06 36.82
CA VAL A 696 8.02 -1.24 36.25
C VAL A 696 7.84 -2.28 37.37
N PRO A 697 6.64 -2.40 37.97
CA PRO A 697 6.37 -3.42 38.99
C PRO A 697 6.39 -4.84 38.39
N ALA A 698 6.49 -5.85 39.26
CA ALA A 698 6.72 -7.24 38.84
C ALA A 698 5.57 -7.82 37.98
N ASP A 699 4.33 -7.47 38.28
CA ASP A 699 3.15 -7.84 37.49
C ASP A 699 3.16 -7.23 36.08
N THR A 700 3.67 -6.00 35.97
CA THR A 700 3.82 -5.26 34.70
C THR A 700 4.95 -5.85 33.86
N ALA A 701 6.04 -6.30 34.49
CA ALA A 701 7.11 -7.02 33.80
C ALA A 701 6.61 -8.36 33.21
N VAL A 702 5.71 -9.07 33.90
CA VAL A 702 5.05 -10.26 33.37
C VAL A 702 4.20 -9.92 32.15
N ALA A 703 3.38 -8.87 32.23
CA ALA A 703 2.56 -8.40 31.10
C ALA A 703 3.43 -8.00 29.89
N LEU A 704 4.54 -7.28 30.13
CA LEU A 704 5.52 -6.92 29.11
C LEU A 704 6.16 -8.15 28.45
N THR A 705 6.50 -9.17 29.23
CA THR A 705 7.07 -10.41 28.71
C THR A 705 6.13 -11.06 27.69
N THR A 706 4.84 -11.13 28.01
CA THR A 706 3.83 -11.66 27.10
C THR A 706 3.67 -10.78 25.85
N ALA A 707 3.46 -9.48 26.01
CA ALA A 707 3.27 -8.55 24.90
C ALA A 707 4.47 -8.52 23.94
N LEU A 708 5.69 -8.47 24.47
CA LEU A 708 6.92 -8.44 23.67
C LEU A 708 7.20 -9.80 23.02
N SER A 709 6.81 -10.93 23.66
CA SER A 709 6.89 -12.25 23.02
C SER A 709 5.98 -12.36 21.80
N GLN A 710 4.78 -11.78 21.85
CA GLN A 710 3.87 -11.73 20.71
C GLN A 710 4.38 -10.79 19.62
N LEU A 711 4.82 -9.59 20.01
CA LEU A 711 5.39 -8.61 19.08
C LEU A 711 6.62 -9.18 18.35
N ALA A 712 7.46 -9.94 19.05
CA ALA A 712 8.63 -10.59 18.48
C ALA A 712 8.31 -11.65 17.39
N ARG A 713 7.07 -12.15 17.34
CA ARG A 713 6.59 -13.11 16.33
C ARG A 713 6.01 -12.42 15.09
N THR A 714 5.84 -11.10 15.12
CA THR A 714 5.29 -10.36 13.98
C THR A 714 6.31 -10.21 12.84
N PRO A 715 5.87 -10.31 11.56
CA PRO A 715 6.72 -9.99 10.42
C PRO A 715 7.29 -8.56 10.52
N GLY A 716 8.60 -8.40 10.33
CA GLY A 716 9.23 -7.07 10.37
C GLY A 716 9.50 -6.55 11.79
N PHE A 717 9.44 -7.40 12.82
CA PHE A 717 9.74 -7.02 14.20
C PHE A 717 11.08 -6.26 14.34
N ALA A 718 11.01 -5.05 14.87
CA ALA A 718 12.13 -4.11 14.92
C ALA A 718 12.94 -4.15 16.24
N ASN A 719 12.87 -5.25 17.00
CA ASN A 719 13.72 -5.48 18.19
C ASN A 719 13.69 -4.32 19.21
N ALA A 720 14.83 -3.76 19.60
CA ALA A 720 14.90 -2.70 20.61
C ALA A 720 14.16 -1.42 20.18
N ARG A 721 13.98 -1.17 18.87
CA ARG A 721 13.11 -0.07 18.39
C ARG A 721 11.66 -0.33 18.75
N ALA A 722 11.19 -1.57 18.60
CA ALA A 722 9.85 -1.97 19.00
C ALA A 722 9.67 -1.92 20.53
N ALA A 723 10.66 -2.35 21.31
CA ALA A 723 10.65 -2.21 22.77
C ALA A 723 10.56 -0.73 23.22
N ARG A 724 11.32 0.15 22.58
CA ARG A 724 11.26 1.61 22.83
C ARG A 724 9.88 2.17 22.50
N GLN A 725 9.26 1.73 21.39
CA GLN A 725 7.92 2.16 21.03
C GLN A 725 6.88 1.71 22.07
N VAL A 726 6.94 0.44 22.51
CA VAL A 726 6.06 -0.07 23.57
C VAL A 726 6.17 0.76 24.84
N PHE A 727 7.39 1.11 25.27
CA PHE A 727 7.60 1.99 26.43
C PHE A 727 6.97 3.38 26.23
N HIS A 728 7.16 3.98 25.05
CA HIS A 728 6.56 5.27 24.72
C HIS A 728 5.03 5.24 24.81
N ASP A 729 4.42 4.18 24.29
CA ASP A 729 2.97 4.01 24.29
C ASP A 729 2.42 3.75 25.70
N MET A 730 3.15 2.99 26.52
CA MET A 730 2.81 2.82 27.94
C MET A 730 2.83 4.14 28.70
N ARG A 731 3.79 5.03 28.40
CA ARG A 731 3.86 6.38 29.01
C ARG A 731 2.65 7.22 28.63
N GLN A 732 2.20 7.13 27.39
CA GLN A 732 0.98 7.81 26.95
C GLN A 732 -0.25 7.29 27.69
N SER A 733 -0.38 5.96 27.85
CA SER A 733 -1.47 5.35 28.63
C SER A 733 -1.46 5.78 30.10
N LEU A 734 -0.28 5.81 30.72
CA LEU A 734 -0.09 6.29 32.08
C LEU A 734 -0.56 7.74 32.24
N ALA A 735 -0.21 8.63 31.30
CA ALA A 735 -0.65 10.02 31.28
C ALA A 735 -2.19 10.13 31.19
N ASP A 736 -2.81 9.37 30.29
CA ASP A 736 -4.27 9.38 30.12
C ASP A 736 -5.00 8.86 31.36
N ARG A 737 -4.44 7.85 32.03
CA ARG A 737 -5.02 7.28 33.26
C ARG A 737 -4.88 8.24 34.44
N THR A 738 -3.68 8.76 34.70
CA THR A 738 -3.41 9.61 35.86
C THR A 738 -4.24 10.90 35.84
N ILE A 739 -4.50 11.46 34.65
CA ILE A 739 -5.43 12.59 34.48
C ILE A 739 -6.87 12.21 34.86
N LYS A 740 -7.35 11.03 34.45
CA LYS A 740 -8.70 10.55 34.79
C LYS A 740 -8.86 10.24 36.27
N GLU A 741 -7.81 9.75 36.92
CA GLU A 741 -7.78 9.41 38.35
C GLU A 741 -7.52 10.64 39.25
N ASP A 742 -7.27 11.83 38.70
CA ASP A 742 -6.76 13.03 39.41
C ASP A 742 -5.58 12.69 40.34
N ALA A 743 -4.68 11.82 39.86
CA ALA A 743 -3.53 11.36 40.61
C ALA A 743 -2.46 12.47 40.68
N ARG A 744 -1.95 12.76 41.89
CA ARG A 744 -1.00 13.86 42.14
C ARG A 744 0.26 13.47 42.89
N ASP A 745 0.29 12.26 43.44
CA ASP A 745 1.45 11.74 44.15
C ASP A 745 2.48 11.15 43.18
N ARG A 746 3.76 11.18 43.59
CA ARG A 746 4.87 10.72 42.75
C ARG A 746 4.71 9.27 42.32
N GLU A 747 4.24 8.41 43.23
CA GLU A 747 4.12 6.97 42.98
C GLU A 747 3.12 6.70 41.84
N SER A 748 1.94 7.32 41.88
CA SER A 748 0.93 7.19 40.82
C SER A 748 1.38 7.77 39.48
N LEU A 749 2.22 8.81 39.47
CA LEU A 749 2.73 9.45 38.25
C LEU A 749 3.91 8.71 37.60
N THR A 750 4.58 7.81 38.33
CA THR A 750 5.75 7.06 37.82
C THR A 750 5.52 5.55 37.68
N ALA A 751 4.45 5.00 38.26
CA ALA A 751 4.17 3.57 38.24
C ALA A 751 3.42 3.11 36.97
N LEU A 752 4.14 2.42 36.08
CA LEU A 752 3.56 1.72 34.94
C LEU A 752 2.80 0.48 35.43
N ARG A 753 1.60 0.21 34.91
CA ARG A 753 0.77 -0.93 35.31
C ARG A 753 0.52 -1.89 34.13
N PRO A 754 0.04 -3.13 34.37
CA PRO A 754 -0.27 -4.08 33.29
C PRO A 754 -1.29 -3.55 32.26
N GLU A 755 -2.21 -2.69 32.69
CA GLU A 755 -3.19 -2.02 31.83
C GLU A 755 -2.56 -1.06 30.82
N ASP A 756 -1.42 -0.43 31.16
CA ASP A 756 -0.67 0.42 30.25
C ASP A 756 0.02 -0.39 29.16
N VAL A 757 0.47 -1.61 29.50
CA VAL A 757 1.00 -2.59 28.53
C VAL A 757 -0.10 -3.06 27.59
N ALA A 758 -1.29 -3.35 28.13
CA ALA A 758 -2.44 -3.78 27.33
C ALA A 758 -2.91 -2.68 26.36
N ALA A 759 -2.89 -1.42 26.80
CA ALA A 759 -3.19 -0.27 25.93
C ALA A 759 -2.14 -0.10 24.83
N ALA A 760 -0.85 -0.17 25.17
CA ALA A 760 0.25 -0.09 24.22
C ALA A 760 0.17 -1.20 23.15
N GLY A 761 -0.09 -2.45 23.55
CA GLY A 761 -0.19 -3.54 22.58
C GLY A 761 -1.43 -3.44 21.68
N ARG A 762 -2.57 -2.90 22.15
CA ARG A 762 -3.72 -2.58 21.28
C ARG A 762 -3.35 -1.53 20.22
N ALA A 763 -2.59 -0.50 20.59
CA ALA A 763 -2.11 0.53 19.67
C ALA A 763 -1.14 -0.04 18.62
N ALA A 764 -0.34 -1.04 19.00
CA ALA A 764 0.55 -1.78 18.11
C ALA A 764 -0.16 -2.85 17.23
N GLY A 765 -1.50 -2.91 17.23
CA GLY A 765 -2.26 -3.91 16.47
C GLY A 765 -2.11 -5.33 16.98
N ILE A 766 -1.59 -5.51 18.20
CA ILE A 766 -1.48 -6.79 18.87
C ILE A 766 -2.75 -7.00 19.69
N ALA A 767 -3.46 -8.10 19.42
CA ALA A 767 -4.38 -8.65 20.40
C ALA A 767 -3.55 -9.11 21.61
N VAL A 768 -3.36 -8.21 22.58
CA VAL A 768 -2.68 -8.54 23.84
C VAL A 768 -3.56 -9.53 24.58
N GLY A 769 -3.25 -10.80 24.38
CA GLY A 769 -4.05 -11.91 24.86
C GLY A 769 -3.75 -13.24 24.16
N VAL A 770 -2.49 -13.65 23.96
CA VAL A 770 -2.18 -15.04 23.57
C VAL A 770 -0.76 -15.45 24.03
N GLY A 771 -0.72 -16.53 24.79
CA GLY A 771 0.41 -17.06 25.56
C GLY A 771 -0.13 -17.80 26.79
N VAL A 772 -1.31 -17.38 27.24
CA VAL A 772 -2.30 -18.27 27.85
C VAL A 772 -2.97 -19.01 26.69
N VAL A 773 -2.97 -20.34 26.71
CA VAL A 773 -3.91 -21.11 25.88
C VAL A 773 -5.29 -20.64 26.30
N ASP A 774 -6.03 -20.03 25.37
CA ASP A 774 -7.41 -19.66 25.65
C ASP A 774 -8.26 -20.92 25.61
N GLN A 775 -8.22 -21.67 26.71
CA GLN A 775 -8.93 -22.95 26.84
C GLN A 775 -10.45 -22.78 26.69
N GLU A 776 -10.97 -21.59 27.03
CA GLU A 776 -12.38 -21.25 26.82
C GLU A 776 -12.68 -21.07 25.34
N GLU A 777 -11.81 -20.34 24.61
CA GLU A 777 -11.93 -20.18 23.17
C GLU A 777 -11.72 -21.47 22.40
N VAL A 778 -10.74 -22.30 22.79
CA VAL A 778 -10.51 -23.62 22.18
C VAL A 778 -11.74 -24.50 22.37
N SER A 779 -12.30 -24.54 23.58
CA SER A 779 -13.53 -25.30 23.86
C SER A 779 -14.71 -24.78 23.03
N ARG A 780 -14.86 -23.46 22.89
CA ARG A 780 -15.90 -22.83 22.09
C ARG A 780 -15.76 -23.16 20.60
N LEU A 781 -14.55 -23.11 20.06
CA LEU A 781 -14.24 -23.41 18.66
C LEU A 781 -14.41 -24.89 18.33
N LEU A 782 -14.07 -25.79 19.27
CA LEU A 782 -14.36 -27.22 19.14
C LEU A 782 -15.87 -27.48 19.17
N ALA A 783 -16.63 -26.78 20.02
CA ALA A 783 -18.09 -26.84 20.00
C ALA A 783 -18.67 -26.29 18.68
N GLU A 784 -18.10 -25.22 18.13
CA GLU A 784 -18.47 -24.67 16.81
C GLU A 784 -18.20 -25.70 15.69
N LEU A 785 -17.06 -26.39 15.74
CA LEU A 785 -16.72 -27.47 14.83
C LEU A 785 -17.69 -28.66 14.97
N ASP A 786 -17.99 -29.09 16.20
CA ASP A 786 -18.93 -30.17 16.48
C ASP A 786 -20.35 -29.83 16.04
N ALA A 787 -20.73 -28.56 16.12
CA ALA A 787 -22.02 -28.08 15.66
C ALA A 787 -22.17 -28.20 14.14
N LEU A 788 -21.12 -28.15 13.33
CA LEU A 788 -21.26 -28.28 11.87
C LEU A 788 -21.97 -29.59 11.49
N VAL A 789 -22.93 -29.54 10.56
CA VAL A 789 -23.70 -30.73 10.19
C VAL A 789 -22.82 -31.73 9.42
N GLY A 790 -22.89 -33.02 9.77
CA GLY A 790 -22.08 -34.07 9.14
C GLY A 790 -20.59 -34.02 9.52
N LEU A 791 -19.71 -34.34 8.56
CA LEU A 791 -18.25 -34.18 8.66
C LEU A 791 -17.53 -34.99 9.75
N ALA A 792 -18.06 -36.16 10.14
CA ALA A 792 -17.51 -36.96 11.24
C ALA A 792 -15.99 -37.23 11.12
N GLU A 793 -15.52 -37.61 9.93
CA GLU A 793 -14.09 -37.88 9.67
C GLU A 793 -13.23 -36.60 9.80
N ALA A 794 -13.67 -35.49 9.22
CA ALA A 794 -12.95 -34.22 9.29
C ALA A 794 -12.92 -33.65 10.73
N LYS A 795 -14.02 -33.76 11.48
CA LYS A 795 -14.09 -33.35 12.89
C LYS A 795 -13.13 -34.17 13.75
N GLN A 796 -13.16 -35.49 13.59
CA GLN A 796 -12.28 -36.39 14.34
C GLN A 796 -10.81 -36.12 14.04
N GLU A 797 -10.46 -35.89 12.78
CA GLU A 797 -9.09 -35.59 12.39
C GLU A 797 -8.64 -34.25 12.98
N VAL A 798 -9.42 -33.17 12.83
CA VAL A 798 -9.10 -31.86 13.41
C VAL A 798 -8.96 -31.92 14.93
N ALA A 799 -9.86 -32.62 15.63
CA ALA A 799 -9.75 -32.85 17.07
C ALA A 799 -8.46 -33.60 17.45
N THR A 800 -8.09 -34.60 16.65
CA THR A 800 -6.81 -35.33 16.82
C THR A 800 -5.62 -34.38 16.64
N LEU A 801 -5.67 -33.45 15.68
CA LEU A 801 -4.59 -32.48 15.48
C LEU A 801 -4.47 -31.50 16.66
N VAL A 802 -5.60 -31.01 17.17
CA VAL A 802 -5.63 -30.14 18.36
C VAL A 802 -5.02 -30.87 19.56
N ALA A 803 -5.45 -32.10 19.84
CA ALA A 803 -4.90 -32.90 20.94
C ALA A 803 -3.39 -33.17 20.79
N GLN A 804 -2.92 -33.41 19.56
CA GLN A 804 -1.48 -33.58 19.28
C GLN A 804 -0.68 -32.29 19.53
N VAL A 805 -1.23 -31.13 19.17
CA VAL A 805 -0.61 -29.82 19.42
C VAL A 805 -0.55 -29.54 20.91
N GLU A 806 -1.62 -29.76 21.65
CA GLU A 806 -1.67 -29.59 23.12
C GLU A 806 -0.66 -30.52 23.80
N LEU A 807 -0.62 -31.80 23.42
CA LEU A 807 0.35 -32.76 23.94
C LEU A 807 1.80 -32.34 23.64
N ALA A 808 2.06 -31.83 22.43
CA ALA A 808 3.37 -31.30 22.06
C ALA A 808 3.76 -30.08 22.92
N GLN A 809 2.82 -29.17 23.20
CA GLN A 809 3.05 -28.02 24.08
C GLN A 809 3.30 -28.46 25.53
N HIS A 810 2.52 -29.42 26.06
CA HIS A 810 2.75 -29.98 27.39
C HIS A 810 4.13 -30.63 27.52
N ARG A 811 4.55 -31.41 26.51
CA ARG A 811 5.90 -32.00 26.46
C ARG A 811 6.99 -30.94 26.42
N ALA A 812 6.83 -29.90 25.60
CA ALA A 812 7.78 -28.78 25.52
C ALA A 812 7.89 -28.04 26.87
N ALA A 813 6.77 -27.78 27.54
CA ALA A 813 6.73 -27.13 28.86
C ALA A 813 7.47 -27.93 29.94
N HIS A 814 7.58 -29.25 29.78
CA HIS A 814 8.33 -30.14 30.67
C HIS A 814 9.75 -30.45 30.16
N GLY A 815 10.26 -29.68 29.18
CA GLY A 815 11.61 -29.85 28.63
C GLY A 815 11.82 -31.17 27.89
N MET A 816 10.75 -31.88 27.52
CA MET A 816 10.84 -33.14 26.80
C MET A 816 11.03 -32.91 25.30
N ALA A 817 11.69 -33.84 24.62
CA ALA A 817 11.80 -33.82 23.17
C ALA A 817 10.40 -33.91 22.53
N VAL A 818 10.09 -32.94 21.66
CA VAL A 818 8.87 -32.88 20.86
C VAL A 818 9.23 -33.21 19.42
N GLN A 819 8.53 -34.18 18.83
CA GLN A 819 8.69 -34.46 17.41
C GLN A 819 8.01 -33.36 16.59
N PRO A 820 8.63 -32.86 15.50
CA PRO A 820 7.99 -31.90 14.61
C PRO A 820 6.75 -32.53 13.98
N LEU A 821 5.58 -31.94 14.20
CA LEU A 821 4.32 -32.32 13.55
C LEU A 821 4.13 -31.46 12.31
N SER A 822 3.87 -32.07 11.14
CA SER A 822 3.36 -31.28 10.01
C SER A 822 1.96 -30.79 10.32
N ARG A 823 1.72 -29.50 10.07
CA ARG A 823 0.42 -28.83 10.26
C ARG A 823 -0.29 -28.55 8.94
N HIS A 824 0.31 -28.90 7.80
CA HIS A 824 -0.26 -28.66 6.48
C HIS A 824 -1.24 -29.76 6.09
N LEU A 825 -2.41 -29.38 5.57
CA LEU A 825 -3.54 -30.28 5.33
C LEU A 825 -3.94 -30.36 3.86
N ILE A 826 -4.45 -31.53 3.48
CA ILE A 826 -5.07 -31.77 2.17
C ILE A 826 -6.54 -32.05 2.41
N PHE A 827 -7.43 -31.26 1.81
CA PHE A 827 -8.88 -31.45 1.90
C PHE A 827 -9.41 -31.99 0.58
N THR A 828 -10.03 -33.18 0.61
CA THR A 828 -10.61 -33.81 -0.58
C THR A 828 -12.12 -33.88 -0.45
N GLY A 829 -12.86 -33.57 -1.52
CA GLY A 829 -14.31 -33.81 -1.56
C GLY A 829 -15.08 -32.85 -2.47
N PRO A 830 -16.38 -33.12 -2.71
CA PRO A 830 -17.22 -32.33 -3.60
C PRO A 830 -17.37 -30.85 -3.17
N PRO A 831 -17.79 -29.94 -4.07
CA PRO A 831 -18.04 -28.55 -3.72
C PRO A 831 -19.16 -28.42 -2.67
N GLY A 832 -19.03 -27.42 -1.79
CA GLY A 832 -20.05 -27.09 -0.79
C GLY A 832 -20.15 -28.06 0.40
N THR A 833 -19.16 -28.92 0.63
CA THR A 833 -19.07 -29.81 1.80
C THR A 833 -18.41 -29.16 3.03
N GLY A 834 -18.12 -27.85 3.01
CA GLY A 834 -17.59 -27.14 4.20
C GLY A 834 -16.07 -27.10 4.35
N LYS A 835 -15.29 -27.47 3.32
CA LYS A 835 -13.81 -27.40 3.32
C LYS A 835 -13.25 -26.06 3.81
N THR A 836 -13.67 -24.94 3.21
CA THR A 836 -13.20 -23.59 3.59
C THR A 836 -13.63 -23.21 5.01
N SER A 837 -14.82 -23.65 5.45
CA SER A 837 -15.31 -23.41 6.82
C SER A 837 -14.43 -24.11 7.86
N VAL A 838 -14.11 -25.40 7.63
CA VAL A 838 -13.21 -26.15 8.52
C VAL A 838 -11.80 -25.59 8.51
N ALA A 839 -11.28 -25.12 7.36
CA ALA A 839 -9.97 -24.48 7.29
C ALA A 839 -9.90 -23.20 8.14
N ARG A 840 -10.96 -22.39 8.11
CA ARG A 840 -11.08 -21.17 8.93
C ARG A 840 -11.13 -21.48 10.42
N LEU A 841 -11.92 -22.49 10.82
CA LEU A 841 -11.96 -22.96 12.20
C LEU A 841 -10.61 -23.49 12.66
N TYR A 842 -9.92 -24.26 11.82
CA TYR A 842 -8.60 -24.79 12.13
C TYR A 842 -7.57 -23.69 12.37
N GLY A 843 -7.56 -22.64 11.54
CA GLY A 843 -6.72 -21.46 11.73
C GLY A 843 -6.98 -20.74 13.07
N ARG A 844 -8.26 -20.54 13.41
CA ARG A 844 -8.67 -19.95 14.70
C ARG A 844 -8.29 -20.83 15.89
N LEU A 845 -8.46 -22.16 15.79
CA LEU A 845 -8.06 -23.10 16.83
C LEU A 845 -6.56 -23.03 17.09
N LEU A 846 -5.74 -23.01 16.04
CA LEU A 846 -4.28 -22.87 16.18
C LEU A 846 -3.87 -21.51 16.74
N ALA A 847 -4.61 -20.44 16.44
CA ALA A 847 -4.37 -19.14 17.06
C ALA A 847 -4.73 -19.13 18.56
N ALA A 848 -5.87 -19.71 18.94
CA ALA A 848 -6.31 -19.85 20.34
C ALA A 848 -5.34 -20.74 21.16
N LEU A 849 -4.77 -21.77 20.53
CA LEU A 849 -3.69 -22.60 21.09
C LEU A 849 -2.33 -21.88 21.12
N GLY A 850 -2.23 -20.66 20.59
CA GLY A 850 -0.98 -19.89 20.55
C GLY A 850 0.08 -20.42 19.59
N VAL A 851 -0.32 -21.25 18.63
CA VAL A 851 0.53 -21.75 17.53
C VAL A 851 0.65 -20.73 16.41
N LEU A 852 -0.48 -20.13 16.00
CA LEU A 852 -0.54 -19.08 14.96
C LEU A 852 -0.79 -17.70 15.59
N ALA A 853 -0.44 -16.62 14.88
CA ALA A 853 -0.53 -15.27 15.43
C ALA A 853 -1.95 -14.68 15.41
N ASN A 854 -2.75 -14.95 14.37
CA ASN A 854 -4.10 -14.38 14.21
C ASN A 854 -5.12 -15.32 13.57
N GLY A 855 -4.71 -16.48 13.05
CA GLY A 855 -5.62 -17.50 12.50
C GLY A 855 -6.41 -17.06 11.27
N ALA A 856 -6.03 -15.93 10.65
CA ALA A 856 -6.66 -15.40 9.46
C ALA A 856 -6.47 -16.36 8.27
N ILE A 857 -7.43 -16.40 7.35
CA ILE A 857 -7.37 -17.25 6.16
C ILE A 857 -7.22 -16.39 4.91
N VAL A 858 -6.24 -16.71 4.08
CA VAL A 858 -6.02 -16.14 2.75
C VAL A 858 -6.39 -17.22 1.74
N GLU A 859 -7.49 -17.00 1.03
CA GLU A 859 -8.00 -17.92 0.00
C GLU A 859 -7.45 -17.53 -1.38
N VAL A 860 -6.89 -18.50 -2.09
CA VAL A 860 -6.24 -18.30 -3.39
C VAL A 860 -6.59 -19.41 -4.37
N GLY A 861 -6.71 -19.06 -5.65
CA GLY A 861 -6.80 -20.02 -6.75
C GLY A 861 -5.55 -20.02 -7.64
N GLN A 862 -5.60 -20.78 -8.75
CA GLN A 862 -4.51 -20.84 -9.73
C GLN A 862 -4.10 -19.44 -10.24
N ALA A 863 -5.09 -18.61 -10.56
CA ALA A 863 -4.91 -17.28 -11.11
C ALA A 863 -4.22 -16.32 -10.13
N ASP A 864 -4.25 -16.60 -8.83
CA ASP A 864 -3.61 -15.80 -7.79
C ASP A 864 -2.14 -16.17 -7.57
N LEU A 865 -1.76 -17.41 -7.86
CA LEU A 865 -0.42 -17.93 -7.62
C LEU A 865 0.46 -17.88 -8.87
N VAL A 866 -0.15 -18.04 -10.05
CA VAL A 866 0.56 -18.13 -11.34
C VAL A 866 0.51 -16.80 -12.10
N ALA A 867 1.63 -16.39 -12.70
CA ALA A 867 1.74 -15.21 -13.56
C ALA A 867 1.81 -15.58 -15.05
N GLY A 868 1.46 -14.64 -15.94
CA GLY A 868 1.48 -14.86 -17.39
C GLY A 868 2.86 -14.77 -18.07
N PHE A 869 3.92 -14.45 -17.31
CA PHE A 869 5.28 -14.23 -17.82
C PHE A 869 6.32 -14.99 -16.97
N VAL A 870 7.41 -15.45 -17.63
CA VAL A 870 8.49 -16.25 -17.02
C VAL A 870 9.19 -15.50 -15.88
N GLY A 871 9.33 -16.14 -14.71
CA GLY A 871 10.05 -15.63 -13.54
C GLY A 871 9.22 -14.74 -12.60
N GLN A 872 7.94 -14.50 -12.89
CA GLN A 872 7.05 -13.72 -12.02
C GLN A 872 6.18 -14.59 -11.09
N THR A 873 6.07 -15.89 -11.37
CA THR A 873 5.23 -16.82 -10.59
C THR A 873 5.76 -17.02 -9.18
N ALA A 874 7.08 -17.16 -9.00
CA ALA A 874 7.67 -17.24 -7.67
C ALA A 874 7.41 -15.99 -6.81
N LEU A 875 7.42 -14.78 -7.42
CA LEU A 875 7.14 -13.52 -6.72
C LEU A 875 5.67 -13.47 -6.28
N LYS A 876 4.75 -13.82 -7.19
CA LYS A 876 3.31 -13.80 -6.93
C LYS A 876 2.91 -14.82 -5.86
N THR A 877 3.47 -16.03 -5.94
CA THR A 877 3.29 -17.07 -4.91
C THR A 877 3.83 -16.62 -3.54
N ARG A 878 5.02 -15.99 -3.50
CA ARG A 878 5.59 -15.43 -2.26
C ARG A 878 4.73 -14.32 -1.66
N ALA A 879 4.15 -13.46 -2.48
CA ALA A 879 3.30 -12.38 -2.02
C ALA A 879 2.06 -12.95 -1.29
N ARG A 880 1.35 -13.90 -1.92
CA ARG A 880 0.18 -14.57 -1.31
C ARG A 880 0.54 -15.38 -0.06
N PHE A 881 1.68 -16.07 -0.06
CA PHE A 881 2.15 -16.77 1.14
C PHE A 881 2.51 -15.79 2.27
N SER A 882 3.13 -14.66 1.94
CA SER A 882 3.48 -13.62 2.92
C SER A 882 2.25 -12.96 3.52
N GLU A 883 1.20 -12.76 2.72
CA GLU A 883 -0.12 -12.30 3.17
C GLU A 883 -0.73 -13.24 4.22
N ALA A 884 -0.48 -14.55 4.09
CA ALA A 884 -0.98 -15.57 5.01
C ALA A 884 -0.13 -15.75 6.29
N ARG A 885 0.95 -14.97 6.49
CA ARG A 885 1.81 -15.09 7.69
C ARG A 885 1.02 -14.84 8.98
N GLY A 886 1.15 -15.79 9.91
CA GLY A 886 0.41 -15.81 11.16
C GLY A 886 -0.97 -16.50 11.07
N GLY A 887 -1.30 -17.09 9.92
CA GLY A 887 -2.60 -17.67 9.62
C GLY A 887 -2.54 -18.87 8.66
N VAL A 888 -3.56 -19.01 7.83
CA VAL A 888 -3.80 -20.15 6.91
C VAL A 888 -3.78 -19.65 5.47
N LEU A 889 -2.96 -20.27 4.62
CA LEU A 889 -3.04 -20.13 3.16
C LEU A 889 -3.91 -21.27 2.61
N PHE A 890 -5.12 -20.96 2.15
CA PHE A 890 -6.06 -21.91 1.59
C PHE A 890 -6.02 -21.85 0.06
N ILE A 891 -5.58 -22.94 -0.56
CA ILE A 891 -5.46 -23.07 -2.01
C ILE A 891 -6.64 -23.91 -2.52
N ASP A 892 -7.63 -23.26 -3.14
CA ASP A 892 -8.75 -23.96 -3.74
C ASP A 892 -8.38 -24.52 -5.12
N GLU A 893 -8.93 -25.69 -5.45
CA GLU A 893 -8.61 -26.46 -6.65
C GLU A 893 -7.09 -26.59 -6.92
N ALA A 894 -6.31 -26.93 -5.89
CA ALA A 894 -4.85 -26.92 -5.92
C ALA A 894 -4.22 -27.79 -7.03
N TYR A 895 -4.95 -28.82 -7.50
CA TYR A 895 -4.54 -29.66 -8.63
C TYR A 895 -4.39 -28.89 -9.94
N SER A 896 -5.01 -27.72 -10.08
CA SER A 896 -4.83 -26.81 -11.22
C SER A 896 -3.37 -26.32 -11.37
N LEU A 897 -2.58 -26.35 -10.30
CA LEU A 897 -1.15 -26.04 -10.32
C LEU A 897 -0.30 -27.18 -10.90
N THR A 898 -0.85 -28.39 -11.03
CA THR A 898 -0.13 -29.54 -11.58
C THR A 898 0.08 -29.37 -13.09
N PRO A 899 1.30 -29.63 -13.61
CA PRO A 899 1.59 -29.59 -15.05
C PRO A 899 0.64 -30.48 -15.87
N HIS A 900 0.12 -29.94 -16.98
CA HIS A 900 -0.58 -30.70 -18.02
C HIS A 900 0.28 -30.68 -19.29
N ASP A 901 0.15 -31.67 -20.18
CA ASP A 901 0.87 -31.71 -21.46
C ASP A 901 0.39 -30.57 -22.38
N GLY A 902 1.06 -29.40 -22.30
CA GLY A 902 0.78 -28.22 -23.12
C GLY A 902 1.72 -27.03 -22.82
N PRO A 903 1.75 -25.99 -23.69
CA PRO A 903 2.60 -24.80 -23.49
C PRO A 903 2.06 -23.95 -22.33
N GLY A 904 2.80 -23.87 -21.21
CA GLY A 904 2.40 -23.18 -19.97
C GLY A 904 2.58 -24.03 -18.69
N SER A 905 2.96 -25.30 -18.84
CA SER A 905 3.19 -26.25 -17.74
C SER A 905 4.32 -25.86 -16.77
N ASP A 906 5.26 -25.01 -17.21
CA ASP A 906 6.40 -24.59 -16.39
C ASP A 906 6.02 -23.64 -15.24
N PHE A 907 4.95 -22.84 -15.39
CA PHE A 907 4.59 -21.84 -14.38
C PHE A 907 3.94 -22.47 -13.13
N GLY A 908 3.08 -23.48 -13.30
CA GLY A 908 2.48 -24.20 -12.18
C GLY A 908 3.53 -24.94 -11.35
N ARG A 909 4.55 -25.51 -12.01
CA ARG A 909 5.69 -26.14 -11.33
C ARG A 909 6.49 -25.14 -10.50
N GLU A 910 6.77 -23.96 -11.04
CA GLU A 910 7.48 -22.88 -10.33
C GLU A 910 6.73 -22.44 -9.05
N ALA A 911 5.39 -22.38 -9.11
CA ALA A 911 4.55 -22.08 -7.94
C ALA A 911 4.67 -23.19 -6.88
N ILE A 912 4.60 -24.47 -7.28
CA ILE A 912 4.73 -25.63 -6.37
C ILE A 912 6.11 -25.63 -5.69
N GLU A 913 7.18 -25.46 -6.46
CA GLU A 913 8.56 -25.44 -5.92
C GLU A 913 8.76 -24.29 -4.91
N THR A 914 8.17 -23.13 -5.22
CA THR A 914 8.19 -21.97 -4.32
C THR A 914 7.40 -22.26 -3.03
N LEU A 915 6.20 -22.85 -3.14
CA LEU A 915 5.39 -23.21 -1.97
C LEU A 915 6.11 -24.21 -1.07
N ILE A 916 6.72 -25.27 -1.63
CA ILE A 916 7.47 -26.26 -0.85
C ILE A 916 8.58 -25.60 -0.02
N LYS A 917 9.32 -24.67 -0.63
CA LYS A 917 10.38 -23.94 0.07
C LYS A 917 9.82 -23.09 1.21
N LEU A 918 8.75 -22.34 0.96
CA LEU A 918 8.15 -21.47 1.95
C LEU A 918 7.49 -22.24 3.10
N MET A 919 6.88 -23.40 2.81
CA MET A 919 6.32 -24.31 3.81
C MET A 919 7.40 -24.83 4.76
N GLU A 920 8.62 -25.06 4.27
CA GLU A 920 9.75 -25.46 5.12
C GLU A 920 10.26 -24.29 5.96
N ASP A 921 10.54 -23.16 5.32
CA ASP A 921 11.15 -21.98 5.94
C ASP A 921 10.23 -21.33 7.00
N HIS A 922 8.90 -21.49 6.86
CA HIS A 922 7.87 -20.83 7.68
C HIS A 922 6.83 -21.79 8.30
N ARG A 923 7.21 -23.05 8.56
CA ARG A 923 6.32 -24.10 9.09
C ARG A 923 5.62 -23.78 10.43
N ASP A 924 6.18 -22.85 11.19
CA ASP A 924 5.67 -22.40 12.49
C ASP A 924 4.87 -21.10 12.40
N GLU A 925 4.76 -20.50 11.21
CA GLU A 925 4.11 -19.21 11.00
C GLU A 925 2.91 -19.29 10.05
N VAL A 926 2.88 -20.28 9.15
CA VAL A 926 1.83 -20.44 8.14
C VAL A 926 1.39 -21.89 8.06
N VAL A 927 0.08 -22.10 8.01
CA VAL A 927 -0.50 -23.39 7.65
C VAL A 927 -1.03 -23.33 6.22
N VAL A 928 -0.48 -24.16 5.34
CA VAL A 928 -1.04 -24.36 3.99
C VAL A 928 -2.11 -25.46 4.03
N VAL A 929 -3.29 -25.15 3.50
CA VAL A 929 -4.38 -26.09 3.24
C VAL A 929 -4.64 -26.13 1.74
N ALA A 930 -4.47 -27.28 1.11
CA ALA A 930 -4.76 -27.45 -0.32
C ALA A 930 -6.01 -28.31 -0.52
N ALA A 931 -6.98 -27.81 -1.30
CA ALA A 931 -8.29 -28.40 -1.48
C ALA A 931 -8.54 -28.84 -2.92
N GLY A 932 -9.32 -29.92 -3.11
CA GLY A 932 -9.73 -30.38 -4.43
C GLY A 932 -10.51 -31.69 -4.43
N TYR A 933 -10.63 -32.31 -5.60
CA TYR A 933 -11.25 -33.63 -5.76
C TYR A 933 -10.27 -34.77 -5.43
N PRO A 934 -10.73 -35.93 -4.92
CA PRO A 934 -9.85 -37.01 -4.45
C PRO A 934 -8.82 -37.50 -5.48
N ASP A 935 -9.25 -37.80 -6.70
CA ASP A 935 -8.37 -38.34 -7.76
C ASP A 935 -7.36 -37.30 -8.25
N GLU A 936 -7.80 -36.04 -8.39
CA GLU A 936 -6.98 -34.90 -8.78
C GLU A 936 -5.94 -34.57 -7.72
N MET A 937 -6.32 -34.58 -6.43
CA MET A 937 -5.39 -34.31 -5.34
C MET A 937 -4.37 -35.43 -5.16
N SER A 938 -4.74 -36.67 -5.47
CA SER A 938 -3.79 -37.79 -5.54
C SER A 938 -2.72 -37.56 -6.61
N ARG A 939 -3.13 -37.04 -7.78
CA ARG A 939 -2.20 -36.63 -8.85
C ARG A 939 -1.33 -35.44 -8.45
N PHE A 940 -1.90 -34.43 -7.78
CA PHE A 940 -1.18 -33.27 -7.26
C PHE A 940 -0.07 -33.68 -6.28
N LEU A 941 -0.37 -34.57 -5.34
CA LEU A 941 0.63 -35.07 -4.38
C LEU A 941 1.71 -35.93 -5.05
N ALA A 942 1.34 -36.69 -6.09
CA ALA A 942 2.28 -37.48 -6.87
C ALA A 942 3.19 -36.63 -7.78
N ALA A 943 2.82 -35.37 -8.07
CA ALA A 943 3.59 -34.48 -8.93
C ALA A 943 4.96 -34.11 -8.34
N ASN A 944 5.12 -34.13 -7.02
CA ASN A 944 6.39 -33.85 -6.35
C ASN A 944 6.48 -34.55 -4.98
N THR A 945 7.54 -35.34 -4.76
CA THR A 945 7.79 -36.03 -3.49
C THR A 945 7.94 -35.08 -2.29
N GLY A 946 8.32 -33.83 -2.53
CA GLY A 946 8.39 -32.75 -1.55
C GLY A 946 7.01 -32.28 -1.04
N LEU A 947 5.94 -32.45 -1.81
CA LEU A 947 4.56 -32.20 -1.35
C LEU A 947 4.09 -33.33 -0.44
N ALA A 948 4.22 -34.59 -0.89
CA ALA A 948 3.77 -35.77 -0.15
C ALA A 948 4.41 -35.91 1.25
N SER A 949 5.63 -35.41 1.43
CA SER A 949 6.34 -35.43 2.72
C SER A 949 5.96 -34.28 3.66
N ARG A 950 5.42 -33.18 3.14
CA ARG A 950 5.08 -31.97 3.91
C ARG A 950 3.61 -31.87 4.25
N PHE A 951 2.73 -32.50 3.47
CA PHE A 951 1.32 -32.60 3.78
C PHE A 951 1.02 -33.86 4.58
N ARG A 952 0.02 -33.76 5.45
CA ARG A 952 -0.57 -34.92 6.12
C ARG A 952 -1.45 -35.73 5.16
N PRO A 953 -1.83 -36.97 5.54
CA PRO A 953 -2.83 -37.74 4.79
C PRO A 953 -4.09 -36.90 4.50
N PRO A 954 -4.71 -37.06 3.32
CA PRO A 954 -5.90 -36.31 2.95
C PRO A 954 -7.06 -36.52 3.93
N ILE A 955 -7.73 -35.42 4.29
CA ILE A 955 -8.99 -35.42 5.04
C ILE A 955 -10.14 -35.43 4.04
N THR A 956 -10.96 -36.48 4.10
CA THR A 956 -12.09 -36.65 3.16
C THR A 956 -13.34 -35.97 3.69
N PHE A 957 -13.89 -35.08 2.87
CA PHE A 957 -15.17 -34.41 3.08
C PHE A 957 -16.22 -35.13 2.23
N ALA A 958 -16.89 -36.10 2.84
CA ALA A 958 -17.96 -36.85 2.21
C ALA A 958 -19.11 -35.93 1.74
N PRO A 959 -19.82 -36.29 0.65
CA PRO A 959 -21.07 -35.62 0.28
C PRO A 959 -22.07 -35.69 1.45
N HIS A 960 -22.87 -34.64 1.63
CA HIS A 960 -23.88 -34.61 2.68
C HIS A 960 -25.05 -35.55 2.34
N THR A 961 -25.55 -36.26 3.33
CA THR A 961 -26.76 -37.09 3.21
C THR A 961 -28.01 -36.20 3.08
N ASP A 962 -29.15 -36.78 2.67
CA ASP A 962 -30.42 -36.04 2.61
C ASP A 962 -30.81 -35.45 3.97
N ASP A 963 -30.57 -36.19 5.06
CA ASP A 963 -30.79 -35.72 6.42
C ASP A 963 -29.85 -34.56 6.79
N ASP A 964 -28.57 -34.65 6.42
CA ASP A 964 -27.61 -33.54 6.64
C ASP A 964 -28.03 -32.27 5.87
N LEU A 965 -28.47 -32.42 4.62
CA LEU A 965 -28.89 -31.28 3.79
C LEU A 965 -30.16 -30.64 4.32
N LEU A 966 -31.11 -31.44 4.79
CA LEU A 966 -32.32 -30.96 5.45
C LEU A 966 -32.00 -30.20 6.74
N GLU A 967 -31.04 -30.69 7.54
CA GLU A 967 -30.59 -29.99 8.75
C GLU A 967 -29.85 -28.69 8.41
N ILE A 968 -28.97 -28.69 7.40
CA ILE A 968 -28.29 -27.48 6.91
C ILE A 968 -29.30 -26.43 6.46
N PHE A 969 -30.29 -26.83 5.65
CA PHE A 969 -31.36 -25.93 5.20
C PHE A 969 -32.15 -25.37 6.39
N THR A 970 -32.47 -26.22 7.37
CA THR A 970 -33.20 -25.83 8.58
C THR A 970 -32.46 -24.77 9.37
N ARG A 971 -31.16 -24.98 9.63
CA ARG A 971 -30.34 -24.01 10.37
C ARG A 971 -30.20 -22.69 9.62
N MET A 972 -29.96 -22.72 8.30
CA MET A 972 -29.90 -21.50 7.48
C MET A 972 -31.22 -20.72 7.50
N ALA A 973 -32.36 -21.42 7.53
CA ALA A 973 -33.68 -20.81 7.64
C ALA A 973 -33.87 -20.17 9.02
N GLU A 974 -33.52 -20.87 10.10
CA GLU A 974 -33.61 -20.39 11.48
C GLU A 974 -32.72 -19.16 11.74
N GLU A 975 -31.50 -19.12 11.17
CA GLU A 975 -30.61 -17.95 11.22
C GLU A 975 -31.22 -16.70 10.57
N GLN A 976 -32.19 -16.87 9.66
CA GLN A 976 -32.91 -15.79 8.98
C GLN A 976 -34.32 -15.58 9.56
N ASP A 977 -34.58 -16.05 10.79
CA ASP A 977 -35.87 -15.97 11.49
C ASP A 977 -37.02 -16.75 10.80
N TYR A 978 -36.71 -17.73 9.94
CA TYR A 978 -37.70 -18.64 9.36
C TYR A 978 -37.86 -19.93 10.18
N THR A 979 -39.09 -20.40 10.22
CA THR A 979 -39.55 -21.63 10.84
C THR A 979 -40.05 -22.57 9.75
N ILE A 980 -39.72 -23.85 9.88
CA ILE A 980 -40.10 -24.87 8.90
C ILE A 980 -41.09 -25.82 9.58
N ALA A 981 -42.33 -25.83 9.10
CA ALA A 981 -43.36 -26.73 9.59
C ALA A 981 -42.98 -28.21 9.29
N PRO A 982 -43.44 -29.18 10.10
CA PRO A 982 -43.15 -30.60 9.89
C PRO A 982 -43.46 -31.09 8.47
N GLU A 983 -44.56 -30.62 7.89
CA GLU A 983 -45.01 -30.97 6.55
C GLU A 983 -44.04 -30.44 5.47
N THR A 984 -43.48 -29.24 5.68
CA THR A 984 -42.48 -28.63 4.80
C THR A 984 -41.16 -29.38 4.86
N ARG A 985 -40.75 -29.86 6.04
CA ARG A 985 -39.56 -30.71 6.20
C ARG A 985 -39.71 -32.02 5.42
N THR A 986 -40.88 -32.65 5.47
CA THR A 986 -41.17 -33.87 4.70
C THR A 986 -41.12 -33.60 3.20
N ALA A 987 -41.77 -32.53 2.72
CA ALA A 987 -41.77 -32.18 1.30
C ALA A 987 -40.36 -31.88 0.76
N LEU A 988 -39.53 -31.17 1.53
CA LEU A 988 -38.15 -30.92 1.17
C LEU A 988 -37.31 -32.20 1.15
N ARG A 989 -37.50 -33.11 2.12
CA ARG A 989 -36.83 -34.42 2.13
C ARG A 989 -37.14 -35.24 0.87
N ASP A 990 -38.42 -35.31 0.49
CA ASP A 990 -38.84 -36.03 -0.72
C ASP A 990 -38.26 -35.38 -1.99
N HIS A 991 -38.18 -34.05 -2.02
CA HIS A 991 -37.54 -33.32 -3.12
C HIS A 991 -36.04 -33.63 -3.22
N LEU A 992 -35.32 -33.63 -2.10
CA LEU A 992 -33.88 -33.94 -2.03
C LEU A 992 -33.58 -35.37 -2.52
N ALA A 993 -34.43 -36.34 -2.17
CA ALA A 993 -34.30 -37.73 -2.60
C ALA A 993 -34.40 -37.90 -4.12
N GLY A 994 -35.07 -36.96 -4.81
CA GLY A 994 -35.21 -36.94 -6.28
C GLY A 994 -34.11 -36.20 -7.04
N LEU A 995 -33.19 -35.51 -6.35
CA LEU A 995 -32.16 -34.71 -7.01
C LEU A 995 -30.96 -35.56 -7.47
N PRO A 996 -30.44 -35.37 -8.71
CA PRO A 996 -29.26 -36.08 -9.18
C PRO A 996 -28.03 -35.70 -8.35
N ARG A 997 -27.30 -36.72 -7.85
CA ARG A 997 -26.08 -36.58 -7.03
C ARG A 997 -24.82 -36.72 -7.90
N ASP A 998 -24.70 -35.84 -8.89
CA ASP A 998 -23.53 -35.84 -9.78
C ASP A 998 -22.30 -35.20 -9.13
N ARG A 999 -21.16 -35.25 -9.83
CA ARG A 999 -19.86 -34.73 -9.35
C ARG A 999 -19.89 -33.23 -9.05
N GLY A 1000 -20.83 -32.48 -9.62
CA GLY A 1000 -20.98 -31.03 -9.46
C GLY A 1000 -22.00 -30.61 -8.39
N PHE A 1001 -22.67 -31.56 -7.73
CA PHE A 1001 -23.71 -31.24 -6.76
C PHE A 1001 -23.18 -30.36 -5.63
N GLY A 1002 -23.77 -29.16 -5.47
CA GLY A 1002 -23.23 -28.10 -4.63
C GLY A 1002 -23.45 -28.23 -3.12
N ASN A 1003 -24.04 -29.32 -2.62
CA ASN A 1003 -24.27 -29.57 -1.19
C ASN A 1003 -24.88 -28.36 -0.44
N ALA A 1004 -24.20 -27.81 0.57
CA ALA A 1004 -24.69 -26.65 1.32
C ALA A 1004 -24.91 -25.41 0.43
N ARG A 1005 -24.17 -25.28 -0.69
CA ARG A 1005 -24.40 -24.24 -1.70
C ARG A 1005 -25.75 -24.43 -2.40
N ALA A 1006 -26.14 -25.68 -2.65
CA ALA A 1006 -27.47 -25.99 -3.19
C ALA A 1006 -28.57 -25.69 -2.16
N MET A 1007 -28.35 -25.94 -0.86
CA MET A 1007 -29.36 -25.63 0.17
C MET A 1007 -29.59 -24.13 0.31
N ARG A 1008 -28.52 -23.32 0.23
CA ARG A 1008 -28.64 -21.86 0.17
C ARG A 1008 -29.48 -21.40 -1.03
N GLN A 1009 -29.24 -21.98 -2.21
CA GLN A 1009 -30.04 -21.68 -3.40
C GLN A 1009 -31.50 -22.08 -3.24
N ILE A 1010 -31.79 -23.24 -2.64
CA ILE A 1010 -33.17 -23.67 -2.37
C ILE A 1010 -33.84 -22.72 -1.37
N LEU A 1011 -33.12 -22.23 -0.35
CA LEU A 1011 -33.67 -21.28 0.62
C LEU A 1011 -33.97 -19.90 -0.02
N GLU A 1012 -33.07 -19.40 -0.85
CA GLU A 1012 -33.30 -18.18 -1.65
C GLU A 1012 -34.54 -18.33 -2.54
N LEU A 1013 -34.71 -19.47 -3.19
CA LEU A 1013 -35.91 -19.75 -3.99
C LEU A 1013 -37.18 -19.88 -3.12
N ALA A 1014 -37.07 -20.51 -1.95
CA ALA A 1014 -38.20 -20.70 -1.04
C ALA A 1014 -38.71 -19.38 -0.46
N THR A 1015 -37.80 -18.48 -0.05
CA THR A 1015 -38.17 -17.14 0.40
C THR A 1015 -38.80 -16.30 -0.71
N GLY A 1016 -38.30 -16.42 -1.95
CA GLY A 1016 -38.94 -15.81 -3.13
C GLY A 1016 -40.37 -16.32 -3.36
N ARG A 1017 -40.61 -17.63 -3.21
CA ARG A 1017 -41.96 -18.23 -3.35
C ARG A 1017 -42.88 -17.85 -2.21
N GLN A 1018 -42.39 -17.80 -0.97
CA GLN A 1018 -43.14 -17.33 0.19
C GLN A 1018 -43.61 -15.89 -0.03
N ALA A 1019 -42.74 -15.01 -0.56
CA ALA A 1019 -43.09 -13.63 -0.90
C ALA A 1019 -44.23 -13.55 -1.94
N LEU A 1020 -44.25 -14.46 -2.90
CA LEU A 1020 -45.35 -14.57 -3.88
C LEU A 1020 -46.64 -15.08 -3.24
N ARG A 1021 -46.57 -16.09 -2.35
CA ARG A 1021 -47.72 -16.65 -1.63
C ARG A 1021 -48.39 -15.65 -0.70
N LEU A 1022 -47.61 -14.83 0.00
CA LEU A 1022 -48.13 -13.82 0.93
C LEU A 1022 -48.65 -12.56 0.22
N ARG A 1023 -48.47 -12.46 -1.11
CA ARG A 1023 -48.96 -11.34 -1.91
C ARG A 1023 -50.49 -11.32 -1.93
N GLY A 1024 -51.10 -10.32 -1.29
CA GLY A 1024 -52.55 -10.13 -1.24
C GLY A 1024 -53.26 -10.88 -0.11
N ALA A 1025 -52.52 -11.58 0.77
CA ALA A 1025 -53.03 -12.19 1.99
C ALA A 1025 -52.87 -11.26 3.21
N THR A 1026 -53.56 -11.54 4.31
CA THR A 1026 -53.33 -10.82 5.58
C THR A 1026 -52.00 -11.25 6.16
N VAL A 1027 -51.02 -10.35 6.18
CA VAL A 1027 -49.65 -10.64 6.62
C VAL A 1027 -49.57 -10.61 8.15
N THR A 1028 -49.45 -11.79 8.76
CA THR A 1028 -49.17 -11.94 10.19
C THR A 1028 -47.68 -12.23 10.41
N ARG A 1029 -47.18 -11.99 11.64
CA ARG A 1029 -45.80 -12.35 12.00
C ARG A 1029 -45.52 -13.83 11.74
N GLU A 1030 -46.46 -14.68 12.12
CA GLU A 1030 -46.41 -16.12 11.87
C GLU A 1030 -46.29 -16.44 10.36
N ALA A 1031 -47.07 -15.78 9.51
CA ALA A 1031 -47.01 -15.98 8.07
C ALA A 1031 -45.66 -15.56 7.46
N LEU A 1032 -45.06 -14.47 7.95
CA LEU A 1032 -43.74 -14.00 7.52
C LEU A 1032 -42.61 -14.94 7.95
N THR A 1033 -42.75 -15.56 9.12
CA THR A 1033 -41.71 -16.43 9.68
C THR A 1033 -41.88 -17.89 9.29
N THR A 1034 -42.93 -18.32 8.59
CA THR A 1034 -43.17 -19.77 8.32
C THR A 1034 -43.11 -20.12 6.84
N LEU A 1035 -42.22 -21.07 6.50
CA LEU A 1035 -42.12 -21.68 5.16
C LEU A 1035 -43.03 -22.90 5.06
N LEU A 1036 -43.87 -22.94 4.02
CA LEU A 1036 -44.82 -24.00 3.71
C LEU A 1036 -44.27 -24.97 2.64
N PRO A 1037 -44.85 -26.17 2.47
CA PRO A 1037 -44.38 -27.16 1.48
C PRO A 1037 -44.28 -26.60 0.05
N GLU A 1038 -45.23 -25.76 -0.35
CA GLU A 1038 -45.29 -25.09 -1.65
C GLU A 1038 -44.19 -24.02 -1.85
N ASP A 1039 -43.54 -23.58 -0.78
CA ASP A 1039 -42.42 -22.64 -0.86
C ASP A 1039 -41.11 -23.41 -1.21
N VAL A 1040 -40.90 -24.62 -0.67
CA VAL A 1040 -39.61 -25.34 -0.82
C VAL A 1040 -39.56 -26.28 -2.03
N VAL A 1041 -40.71 -26.75 -2.54
CA VAL A 1041 -40.80 -27.63 -3.70
C VAL A 1041 -41.44 -26.89 -4.88
N ALA A 1042 -40.89 -27.04 -6.09
CA ALA A 1042 -41.56 -26.53 -7.28
C ALA A 1042 -42.80 -27.40 -7.59
N PRO A 1043 -43.95 -26.83 -7.99
CA PRO A 1043 -45.08 -27.62 -8.48
C PRO A 1043 -44.77 -28.38 -9.77
#